data_AF-A0A6J6SXN1-F1
#
_entry.id   AF-A0A6J6SXN1-F1
#
_cell.length_a   1.000
_cell.length_b   1.000
_cell.length_c   1.000
_cell.angle_alpha   90.00
_cell.angle_beta   90.00
_cell.angle_gamma   90.00
#
_symmetry.space_group_name_H-M   'P 1'
#
loop_
_entity.id
_entity.type
_entity.pdbx_description
1 polymer ?
#
loop_
_entity_poly.entity_id
_entity_poly.type
_entity_poly.pdbx_seq_one_letter_code
_entity_poly.pdbx_strand_id
1 'polypeptide(L)'
;MLGGRYRLVAPVGTGTSSRVFLAIDLQLKRRVAVKLLHEALAEDQGFLQRFRAEARAAGALNHPNIVSVFDWGEDTSQGVLVPYLVTEYLGGGSLRSMLDQRGLLSQSQTLVVGLQTARALAHAHLRGLVHRDVKPGNLLFDEEGRLRLADFGLARALAEASWTEPSGSMAGSTRYASPEQALGRRLDGRSDVYSLTLLLVECVTGRVPLMGETTASTLALRTQSDLELDASLGGLRSVLERAGRLDPSDRPEAAEFEIALMAAAEELARPEPLPIVLTLGEAEQTTELRQVSGLGLIQELGADLVVSEDQQLGAAQEFGEAATLGSPLGAVASSGLAADPEPQFAAALPVASDGRSSDQIPFAAGAVVVAASQTEARTSAAPASEEDALGAAPNARTRPKKPGKRTLIAALLVALILAIAGWWFLLRVEVHDVPDLVGLNIDVATEQAKELGYVVDATTRDRQDGTVPGQVLAQSPAPKKPLAEGSTVELTVSLGATLSPLPTVAGLPEAEARTQLEAAGLAVGSVTRSLNEDVAKDAVISATSAPGQEPVNAQGEVPKGTVLDLAVSDGPAPRVVPEGLVGSTVDQARAALAAVQLEAAVNEEFSETAPPGYIISSNKEPGTEVPRGYTLTLGMSKGPQPIAVPDVRTLSGSQAAAQLETLGLTVSGIEGPPSGLVLQTDPIPGELVPRGTAVRIFTKK
;
A
#
# COMPACT_ATOMS: atom_id res chain seq x y z
N MET A 1 11.19 3.92 33.88
CA MET A 1 9.89 4.26 33.27
C MET A 1 10.18 5.17 32.11
N LEU A 2 9.54 4.96 30.95
CA LEU A 2 9.77 5.74 29.74
C LEU A 2 8.52 6.53 29.35
N GLY A 3 8.68 7.81 29.05
CA GLY A 3 7.61 8.72 28.62
C GLY A 3 6.46 8.81 29.63
N GLY A 4 6.73 8.53 30.91
CA GLY A 4 5.70 8.42 31.95
C GLY A 4 4.66 7.31 31.75
N ARG A 5 4.81 6.45 30.74
CA ARG A 5 3.78 5.49 30.30
C ARG A 5 4.27 4.05 30.23
N TYR A 6 5.50 3.82 29.79
CA TYR A 6 6.03 2.48 29.55
C TYR A 6 6.94 2.05 30.70
N ARG A 7 6.53 1.01 31.43
CA ARG A 7 7.35 0.44 32.50
C ARG A 7 8.15 -0.74 31.96
N LEU A 8 9.46 -0.56 31.81
CA LEU A 8 10.38 -1.64 31.45
C LEU A 8 10.35 -2.73 32.53
N VAL A 9 10.29 -3.99 32.09
CA VAL A 9 10.21 -5.19 32.94
C VAL A 9 11.52 -5.96 32.85
N ALA A 10 11.89 -6.43 31.65
CA ALA A 10 13.05 -7.29 31.45
C ALA A 10 13.70 -7.05 30.08
N PRO A 11 15.03 -7.20 29.96
CA PRO A 11 15.69 -7.20 28.66
C PRO A 11 15.32 -8.47 27.88
N VAL A 12 14.96 -8.30 26.60
CA VAL A 12 14.58 -9.38 25.68
C VAL A 12 15.69 -9.66 24.68
N GLY A 13 16.43 -8.61 24.28
CA GLY A 13 17.54 -8.76 23.36
C GLY A 13 18.43 -7.52 23.27
N THR A 14 19.65 -7.72 22.79
CA THR A 14 20.63 -6.67 22.54
C THR A 14 21.07 -6.74 21.08
N GLY A 15 20.85 -5.67 20.32
CA GLY A 15 21.39 -5.47 18.98
C GLY A 15 22.60 -4.53 19.00
N THR A 16 23.28 -4.41 17.87
CA THR A 16 24.49 -3.56 17.72
C THR A 16 24.25 -2.09 18.09
N SER A 17 23.05 -1.57 17.85
CA SER A 17 22.73 -0.15 18.05
C SER A 17 21.53 0.09 18.95
N SER A 18 21.02 -0.95 19.61
CA SER A 18 19.79 -0.86 20.40
C SER A 18 19.63 -1.99 21.41
N ARG A 19 18.87 -1.75 22.48
CA ARG A 19 18.46 -2.75 23.46
C ARG A 19 16.94 -2.87 23.46
N VAL A 20 16.43 -4.10 23.40
CA VAL A 20 14.99 -4.38 23.39
C VAL A 20 14.58 -4.88 24.76
N PHE A 21 13.53 -4.29 25.32
CA PHE A 21 12.95 -4.64 26.62
C PHE A 21 11.49 -5.04 26.45
N LEU A 22 11.05 -6.03 27.23
CA LEU A 22 9.64 -6.21 27.54
C LEU A 22 9.23 -5.07 28.45
N ALA A 23 8.12 -4.42 28.14
CA ALA A 23 7.53 -3.38 28.96
C ALA A 23 6.02 -3.54 29.09
N ILE A 24 5.44 -2.90 30.08
CA ILE A 24 4.00 -2.74 30.24
C ILE A 24 3.60 -1.32 29.86
N ASP A 25 2.68 -1.19 28.92
CA ASP A 25 1.96 0.05 28.67
C ASP A 25 0.96 0.25 29.81
N LEU A 26 1.20 1.22 30.69
CA LEU A 26 0.38 1.44 31.88
C LEU A 26 -1.00 2.00 31.57
N GLN A 27 -1.19 2.64 30.41
CA GLN A 27 -2.48 3.19 30.00
C GLN A 27 -3.38 2.11 29.42
N LEU A 28 -2.84 1.32 28.48
CA LEU A 28 -3.60 0.25 27.81
C LEU A 28 -3.52 -1.10 28.53
N LYS A 29 -2.73 -1.19 29.61
CA LYS A 29 -2.50 -2.41 30.42
C LYS A 29 -2.11 -3.63 29.59
N ARG A 30 -1.22 -3.45 28.62
CA ARG A 30 -0.75 -4.51 27.72
C ARG A 30 0.77 -4.65 27.69
N ARG A 31 1.25 -5.85 27.35
CA ARG A 31 2.67 -6.13 27.08
C ARG A 31 3.07 -5.50 25.74
N VAL A 32 4.21 -4.82 25.71
CA VAL A 32 4.80 -4.22 24.52
C VAL A 32 6.31 -4.46 24.51
N ALA A 33 6.92 -4.46 23.34
CA ALA A 33 8.37 -4.42 23.22
C ALA A 33 8.81 -2.97 23.07
N VAL A 34 9.83 -2.56 23.82
CA VAL A 34 10.41 -1.22 23.76
C VAL A 34 11.87 -1.34 23.34
N LYS A 35 12.18 -0.80 22.17
CA LYS A 35 13.54 -0.74 21.62
C LYS A 35 14.15 0.61 21.97
N LEU A 36 15.14 0.60 22.86
CA LEU A 36 15.96 1.75 23.21
C LEU A 36 17.15 1.82 22.27
N LEU A 37 17.34 2.95 21.58
CA LEU A 37 18.52 3.19 20.78
C LEU A 37 19.70 3.65 21.65
N HIS A 38 20.93 3.45 21.17
CA HIS A 38 22.13 3.88 21.89
C HIS A 38 22.22 5.41 21.99
N GLU A 39 22.64 5.91 23.16
CA GLU A 39 22.86 7.33 23.48
C GLU A 39 23.68 8.11 22.43
N ALA A 40 24.72 7.52 21.84
CA ALA A 40 25.56 8.16 20.82
C ALA A 40 24.79 8.60 19.56
N LEU A 41 23.63 7.99 19.31
CA LEU A 41 22.77 8.31 18.17
C LEU A 41 21.78 9.45 18.47
N ALA A 42 21.58 9.78 19.76
CA ALA A 42 20.64 10.80 20.18
C ALA A 42 21.19 12.23 20.00
N GLU A 43 22.51 12.39 19.90
CA GLU A 43 23.15 13.70 19.71
C GLU A 43 23.11 14.16 18.24
N ASP A 44 22.92 13.24 17.29
CA ASP A 44 22.78 13.56 15.86
C ASP A 44 21.33 13.91 15.50
N GLN A 45 21.04 15.20 15.39
CA GLN A 45 19.71 15.68 14.99
C GLN A 45 19.29 15.21 13.59
N GLY A 46 20.24 15.02 12.67
CA GLY A 46 19.95 14.48 11.34
C GLY A 46 19.52 13.03 11.41
N PHE A 47 20.19 12.23 12.25
CA PHE A 47 19.78 10.87 12.57
C PHE A 47 18.37 10.83 13.17
N LEU A 48 18.09 11.64 14.20
CA LEU A 48 16.77 11.67 14.84
C LEU A 48 15.65 12.01 13.85
N GLN A 49 15.86 12.97 12.95
CA GLN A 49 14.87 13.29 11.90
C GLN A 49 14.60 12.10 10.98
N ARG A 50 15.65 11.38 10.55
CA ARG A 50 15.51 10.18 9.71
C ARG A 50 14.85 9.03 10.48
N PHE A 51 15.26 8.79 11.71
CA PHE A 51 14.66 7.80 12.61
C PHE A 51 13.16 8.05 12.79
N ARG A 52 12.74 9.30 13.03
CA ARG A 52 11.32 9.68 13.14
C ARG A 52 10.57 9.45 11.83
N ALA A 53 11.17 9.76 10.70
CA ALA A 53 10.57 9.52 9.39
C ALA A 53 10.39 8.01 9.12
N GLU A 54 11.39 7.20 9.45
CA GLU A 54 11.34 5.74 9.30
C GLU A 54 10.35 5.09 10.27
N ALA A 55 10.33 5.50 11.54
CA ALA A 55 9.36 5.02 12.53
C ALA A 55 7.92 5.34 12.12
N ARG A 56 7.67 6.53 11.57
CA ARG A 56 6.35 6.91 11.04
C ARG A 56 5.96 6.08 9.81
N ALA A 57 6.91 5.87 8.90
CA ALA A 57 6.66 5.06 7.71
C ALA A 57 6.37 3.58 8.07
N ALA A 58 7.12 3.03 9.03
CA ALA A 58 6.88 1.69 9.57
C ALA A 58 5.54 1.60 10.32
N GLY A 59 5.16 2.63 11.10
CA GLY A 59 3.86 2.69 11.78
C GLY A 59 2.64 2.81 10.85
N ALA A 60 2.84 3.18 9.59
CA ALA A 60 1.79 3.16 8.58
C ALA A 60 1.56 1.77 7.97
N LEU A 61 2.45 0.80 8.23
CA LEU A 61 2.30 -0.57 7.74
C LEU A 61 1.33 -1.34 8.64
N ASN A 62 0.28 -1.89 8.04
CA ASN A 62 -0.66 -2.78 8.71
C ASN A 62 -0.76 -4.09 7.93
N HIS A 63 -0.08 -5.12 8.43
CA HIS A 63 -0.02 -6.42 7.78
C HIS A 63 0.17 -7.54 8.82
N PRO A 64 -0.49 -8.70 8.69
CA PRO A 64 -0.39 -9.81 9.65
C PRO A 64 1.03 -10.37 9.81
N ASN A 65 1.91 -10.18 8.83
CA ASN A 65 3.32 -10.61 8.89
C ASN A 65 4.32 -9.46 9.09
N ILE A 66 3.87 -8.28 9.50
CA ILE A 66 4.75 -7.16 9.86
C ILE A 66 4.53 -6.83 11.34
N VAL A 67 5.62 -6.53 12.04
CA VAL A 67 5.56 -6.05 13.43
C VAL A 67 4.86 -4.71 13.49
N SER A 68 3.81 -4.62 14.29
CA SER A 68 3.07 -3.38 14.51
C SER A 68 3.89 -2.41 15.37
N VAL A 69 4.08 -1.19 14.87
CA VAL A 69 4.66 -0.08 15.64
C VAL A 69 3.51 0.68 16.29
N PHE A 70 3.53 0.80 17.62
CA PHE A 70 2.46 1.45 18.38
C PHE A 70 2.77 2.89 18.72
N ASP A 71 4.02 3.19 19.03
CA ASP A 71 4.43 4.52 19.46
C ASP A 71 5.94 4.71 19.27
N TRP A 72 6.39 5.95 19.32
CA TRP A 72 7.80 6.30 19.41
C TRP A 72 7.94 7.54 20.29
N GLY A 73 9.10 7.71 20.90
CA GLY A 73 9.33 8.87 21.73
C GLY A 73 10.79 9.04 22.10
N GLU A 74 11.03 10.05 22.92
CA GLU A 74 12.33 10.37 23.47
C GLU A 74 12.13 10.56 24.97
N ASP A 75 13.01 9.97 25.78
CA ASP A 75 12.99 10.20 27.22
C ASP A 75 14.41 10.48 27.72
N THR A 76 14.51 11.23 28.81
CA THR A 76 15.78 11.56 29.43
C THR A 76 16.10 10.53 30.51
N SER A 77 17.06 9.66 30.23
CA SER A 77 17.60 8.72 31.21
C SER A 77 18.97 9.20 31.68
N GLN A 78 19.13 9.40 32.99
CA GLN A 78 20.39 9.87 33.61
C GLN A 78 20.95 11.19 33.01
N GLY A 79 20.08 12.06 32.50
CA GLY A 79 20.47 13.33 31.88
C GLY A 79 20.81 13.24 30.38
N VAL A 80 20.71 12.05 29.78
CA VAL A 80 20.94 11.81 28.35
C VAL A 80 19.61 11.50 27.67
N LEU A 81 19.37 12.09 26.49
CA LEU A 81 18.20 11.83 25.68
C LEU A 81 18.32 10.45 25.04
N VAL A 82 17.32 9.60 25.21
CA VAL A 82 17.29 8.25 24.66
C VAL A 82 16.03 8.09 23.81
N PRO A 83 16.16 8.00 22.47
CA PRO A 83 15.04 7.70 21.61
C PRO A 83 14.62 6.23 21.77
N TYR A 84 13.31 6.00 21.78
CA TYR A 84 12.72 4.69 21.93
C TYR A 84 11.60 4.46 20.92
N LEU A 85 11.45 3.20 20.51
CA LEU A 85 10.38 2.72 19.64
C LEU A 85 9.57 1.66 20.39
N VAL A 86 8.25 1.75 20.34
CA VAL A 86 7.32 0.83 20.99
C VAL A 86 6.61 -0.01 19.93
N THR A 87 6.74 -1.32 20.03
CA THR A 87 6.14 -2.27 19.09
C THR A 87 5.33 -3.33 19.82
N GLU A 88 4.62 -4.16 19.05
CA GLU A 88 4.06 -5.40 19.60
C GLU A 88 5.15 -6.29 20.22
N TYR A 89 4.79 -6.97 21.31
CA TYR A 89 5.64 -7.95 21.96
C TYR A 89 5.32 -9.34 21.41
N LEU A 90 6.36 -10.08 21.01
CA LEU A 90 6.26 -11.39 20.38
C LEU A 90 7.02 -12.41 21.21
N GLY A 91 6.28 -13.25 21.96
CA GLY A 91 6.84 -14.19 22.94
C GLY A 91 7.41 -15.49 22.34
N GLY A 92 7.16 -15.77 21.07
CA GLY A 92 7.62 -16.97 20.36
C GLY A 92 9.09 -16.91 19.91
N GLY A 93 9.81 -15.83 20.24
CA GLY A 93 11.23 -15.68 19.92
C GLY A 93 11.50 -15.36 18.45
N SER A 94 12.78 -15.49 18.06
CA SER A 94 13.24 -15.19 16.71
C SER A 94 13.63 -16.46 15.95
N LEU A 95 13.61 -16.39 14.62
CA LEU A 95 14.15 -17.46 13.78
C LEU A 95 15.63 -17.73 14.09
N ARG A 96 16.40 -16.70 14.49
CA ARG A 96 17.79 -16.92 14.92
C ARG A 96 17.86 -17.85 16.13
N SER A 97 17.06 -17.58 17.16
CA SER A 97 17.00 -18.41 18.37
C SER A 97 16.56 -19.84 18.06
N MET A 98 15.66 -20.01 17.09
CA MET A 98 15.21 -21.31 16.61
C MET A 98 16.35 -22.10 15.95
N LEU A 99 17.08 -21.49 15.01
CA LEU A 99 18.22 -22.12 14.33
C LEU A 99 19.35 -22.47 15.29
N ASP A 100 19.60 -21.62 16.30
CA ASP A 100 20.64 -21.84 17.31
C ASP A 100 20.33 -23.01 18.26
N GLN A 101 19.04 -23.27 18.57
CA GLN A 101 18.66 -24.28 19.57
C GLN A 101 18.17 -25.61 18.98
N ARG A 102 17.37 -25.57 17.92
CA ARG A 102 16.63 -26.74 17.39
C ARG A 102 17.26 -27.31 16.12
N GLY A 103 18.18 -26.58 15.49
CA GLY A 103 18.86 -26.98 14.27
C GLY A 103 18.12 -26.54 13.00
N LEU A 104 18.27 -27.32 11.94
CA LEU A 104 17.82 -26.98 10.58
C LEU A 104 16.31 -27.16 10.45
N LEU A 105 15.71 -26.37 9.55
CA LEU A 105 14.32 -26.51 9.16
C LEU A 105 14.20 -27.45 7.96
N SER A 106 13.09 -28.18 7.87
CA SER A 106 12.73 -28.89 6.64
C SER A 106 12.49 -27.91 5.49
N GLN A 107 12.55 -28.41 4.25
CA GLN A 107 12.26 -27.59 3.05
C GLN A 107 10.85 -26.98 3.14
N SER A 108 9.86 -27.74 3.59
CA SER A 108 8.48 -27.28 3.74
C SER A 108 8.33 -26.22 4.83
N GLN A 109 8.99 -26.37 5.98
CA GLN A 109 9.00 -25.34 7.03
C GLN A 109 9.69 -24.07 6.56
N THR A 110 10.81 -24.20 5.86
CA THR A 110 11.53 -23.08 5.24
C THR A 110 10.66 -22.36 4.23
N LEU A 111 9.92 -23.08 3.40
CA LEU A 111 8.97 -22.51 2.45
C LEU A 111 7.92 -21.66 3.16
N VAL A 112 7.34 -22.14 4.27
CA VAL A 112 6.35 -21.37 5.05
C VAL A 112 6.94 -20.05 5.57
N VAL A 113 8.16 -20.11 6.11
CA VAL A 113 8.90 -18.90 6.55
C VAL A 113 9.12 -17.95 5.36
N GLY A 114 9.54 -18.49 4.21
CA GLY A 114 9.76 -17.74 2.98
C GLY A 114 8.50 -17.05 2.48
N LEU A 115 7.37 -17.76 2.43
CA LEU A 115 6.08 -17.20 2.00
C LEU A 115 5.61 -16.05 2.90
N GLN A 116 5.63 -16.25 4.21
CA GLN A 116 5.19 -15.22 5.16
C GLN A 116 6.08 -13.98 5.10
N THR A 117 7.39 -14.17 4.93
CA THR A 117 8.34 -13.07 4.79
C THR A 117 8.20 -12.36 3.45
N ALA A 118 8.03 -13.09 2.35
CA ALA A 118 7.81 -12.52 1.02
C ALA A 118 6.54 -11.66 0.96
N ARG A 119 5.44 -12.10 1.60
CA ARG A 119 4.21 -11.31 1.76
C ARG A 119 4.45 -9.99 2.50
N ALA A 120 5.17 -10.06 3.62
CA ALA A 120 5.54 -8.89 4.40
C ALA A 120 6.38 -7.89 3.58
N LEU A 121 7.37 -8.39 2.84
CA LEU A 121 8.21 -7.58 1.97
C LEU A 121 7.43 -6.97 0.81
N ALA A 122 6.61 -7.75 0.12
CA ALA A 122 5.76 -7.27 -0.98
C ALA A 122 4.85 -6.12 -0.52
N HIS A 123 4.20 -6.28 0.64
CA HIS A 123 3.34 -5.24 1.21
C HIS A 123 4.10 -3.93 1.48
N ALA A 124 5.34 -4.01 1.97
CA ALA A 124 6.19 -2.84 2.22
C ALA A 124 6.73 -2.22 0.93
N HIS A 125 7.18 -3.05 -0.03
CA HIS A 125 7.73 -2.61 -1.32
C HIS A 125 6.72 -1.83 -2.14
N LEU A 126 5.44 -2.23 -2.14
CA LEU A 126 4.34 -1.49 -2.77
C LEU A 126 4.18 -0.06 -2.26
N ARG A 127 4.65 0.22 -1.03
CA ARG A 127 4.65 1.56 -0.40
C ARG A 127 6.01 2.26 -0.51
N GLY A 128 6.91 1.75 -1.34
CA GLY A 128 8.25 2.29 -1.52
C GLY A 128 9.20 2.05 -0.34
N LEU A 129 8.86 1.16 0.59
CA LEU A 129 9.66 0.86 1.77
C LEU A 129 10.45 -0.43 1.59
N VAL A 130 11.78 -0.30 1.48
CA VAL A 130 12.73 -1.42 1.42
C VAL A 130 13.23 -1.71 2.84
N HIS A 131 13.25 -2.99 3.23
CA HIS A 131 13.62 -3.44 4.57
C HIS A 131 15.13 -3.27 4.85
N ARG A 132 15.99 -3.66 3.90
CA ARG A 132 17.47 -3.53 3.87
C ARG A 132 18.25 -4.41 4.87
N ASP A 133 17.61 -4.94 5.89
CA ASP A 133 18.28 -5.78 6.91
C ASP A 133 17.53 -7.09 7.17
N VAL A 134 17.10 -7.78 6.10
CA VAL A 134 16.41 -9.08 6.24
C VAL A 134 17.41 -10.13 6.77
N LYS A 135 17.13 -10.66 7.97
CA LYS A 135 17.97 -11.65 8.66
C LYS A 135 17.17 -12.44 9.69
N PRO A 136 17.62 -13.63 10.14
CA PRO A 136 16.88 -14.47 11.09
C PRO A 136 16.50 -13.78 12.41
N GLY A 137 17.28 -12.80 12.87
CA GLY A 137 16.98 -12.05 14.10
C GLY A 137 15.76 -11.12 13.98
N ASN A 138 15.37 -10.76 12.75
CA ASN A 138 14.25 -9.85 12.48
C ASN A 138 12.96 -10.61 12.12
N LEU A 139 13.01 -11.94 11.97
CA LEU A 139 11.84 -12.79 11.77
C LEU A 139 11.41 -13.31 13.15
N LEU A 140 10.41 -12.67 13.73
CA LEU A 140 9.90 -12.95 15.07
C LEU A 140 8.61 -13.78 15.01
N PHE A 141 8.31 -14.52 16.07
CA PHE A 141 7.11 -15.33 16.19
C PHE A 141 6.29 -14.94 17.41
N ASP A 142 4.96 -14.93 17.27
CA ASP A 142 4.07 -14.88 18.44
C ASP A 142 3.94 -16.25 19.14
N GLU A 143 3.16 -16.29 20.22
CA GLU A 143 2.92 -17.49 21.01
C GLU A 143 2.21 -18.59 20.19
N GLU A 144 1.52 -18.22 19.11
CA GLU A 144 0.85 -19.14 18.18
C GLU A 144 1.72 -19.58 16.99
N GLY A 145 2.95 -19.05 16.87
CA GLY A 145 3.87 -19.40 15.78
C GLY A 145 3.69 -18.65 14.48
N ARG A 146 2.96 -17.54 14.48
CA ARG A 146 2.82 -16.68 13.30
C ARG A 146 4.02 -15.76 13.19
N LEU A 147 4.62 -15.72 11.99
CA LEU A 147 5.78 -14.88 11.71
C LEU A 147 5.39 -13.41 11.57
N ARG A 148 6.21 -12.54 12.16
CA ARG A 148 6.17 -11.08 12.07
C ARG A 148 7.57 -10.57 11.72
N LEU A 149 7.69 -9.83 10.63
CA LEU A 149 8.93 -9.19 10.22
C LEU A 149 9.11 -7.86 10.97
N ALA A 150 10.19 -7.77 11.75
CA ALA A 150 10.55 -6.65 12.60
C ALA A 150 11.59 -5.74 11.93
N ASP A 151 11.82 -4.54 12.50
CA ASP A 151 12.95 -3.66 12.17
C ASP A 151 12.97 -3.07 10.74
N PHE A 152 11.80 -2.80 10.15
CA PHE A 152 11.70 -2.05 8.90
C PHE A 152 12.39 -0.68 8.99
N GLY A 153 13.26 -0.39 8.02
CA GLY A 153 13.83 0.94 7.78
C GLY A 153 14.99 1.34 8.68
N LEU A 154 14.97 0.98 9.97
CA LEU A 154 15.92 1.41 11.02
C LEU A 154 17.41 1.20 10.67
N ALA A 155 17.71 0.23 9.82
CA ALA A 155 19.07 -0.10 9.41
C ALA A 155 19.73 0.99 8.55
N ARG A 156 19.00 1.81 7.78
CA ARG A 156 19.63 2.88 6.99
C ARG A 156 20.14 4.01 7.87
N ALA A 157 19.32 4.47 8.82
CA ALA A 157 19.72 5.49 9.77
C ALA A 157 20.97 5.05 10.57
N LEU A 158 21.00 3.77 10.98
CA LEU A 158 22.12 3.19 11.71
C LEU A 158 23.36 2.92 10.85
N ALA A 159 23.17 2.43 9.61
CA ALA A 159 24.25 2.16 8.69
C ALA A 159 24.98 3.45 8.33
N GLU A 160 24.28 4.53 7.94
CA GLU A 160 24.87 5.85 7.63
C GLU A 160 25.62 6.47 8.83
N ALA A 161 25.15 6.25 10.06
CA ALA A 161 25.83 6.70 11.28
C ALA A 161 27.09 5.86 11.62
N SER A 162 27.17 4.63 11.10
CA SER A 162 28.25 3.67 11.41
C SER A 162 29.43 3.70 10.43
N TRP A 163 29.45 4.60 9.44
CA TRP A 163 30.59 4.73 8.49
C TRP A 163 31.83 5.38 9.11
N THR A 164 31.75 5.86 10.36
CA THR A 164 32.84 6.57 11.05
C THR A 164 33.59 5.77 12.11
N GLU A 165 33.35 4.47 12.29
CA GLU A 165 34.11 3.64 13.26
C GLU A 165 35.10 2.64 12.60
N PRO A 166 36.24 2.33 13.26
CA PRO A 166 37.28 1.48 12.67
C PRO A 166 36.88 0.00 12.59
N SER A 167 37.22 -0.59 11.45
CA SER A 167 37.14 -1.99 11.06
C SER A 167 37.55 -3.00 12.15
N GLY A 168 36.74 -4.06 12.38
CA GLY A 168 37.26 -5.25 13.08
C GLY A 168 36.26 -6.32 13.51
N SER A 169 34.99 -5.98 13.75
CA SER A 169 33.98 -6.95 14.19
C SER A 169 32.91 -7.15 13.11
N MET A 170 32.63 -8.42 12.80
CA MET A 170 31.62 -8.81 11.82
C MET A 170 30.24 -8.40 12.34
N ALA A 171 29.74 -7.23 11.93
CA ALA A 171 28.37 -6.83 12.21
C ALA A 171 27.41 -7.86 11.57
N GLY A 172 26.48 -8.41 12.35
CA GLY A 172 25.60 -9.49 11.90
C GLY A 172 24.73 -9.17 10.66
N SER A 173 24.62 -7.89 10.27
CA SER A 173 23.91 -7.44 9.07
C SER A 173 24.66 -7.76 7.77
N THR A 174 26.00 -7.79 7.75
CA THR A 174 26.76 -8.02 6.51
C THR A 174 26.69 -9.47 6.00
N ARG A 175 26.28 -10.40 6.87
CA ARG A 175 26.14 -11.83 6.54
C ARG A 175 25.08 -12.07 5.45
N TYR A 176 24.00 -11.30 5.47
CA TYR A 176 22.87 -11.42 4.53
C TYR A 176 22.82 -10.28 3.50
N ALA A 177 23.88 -9.48 3.40
CA ALA A 177 23.92 -8.35 2.48
C ALA A 177 23.89 -8.80 1.00
N SER A 178 23.12 -8.08 0.21
CA SER A 178 23.04 -8.24 -1.24
C SER A 178 24.28 -7.65 -1.96
N PRO A 179 24.54 -8.04 -3.23
CA PRO A 179 25.66 -7.52 -4.02
C PRO A 179 25.66 -5.99 -4.14
N GLU A 180 24.50 -5.39 -4.33
CA GLU A 180 24.32 -3.94 -4.40
C GLU A 180 24.58 -3.24 -3.06
N GLN A 181 24.29 -3.89 -1.93
CA GLN A 181 24.69 -3.41 -0.61
C GLN A 181 26.21 -3.45 -0.44
N ALA A 182 26.86 -4.52 -0.92
CA ALA A 182 28.31 -4.64 -0.92
C ALA A 182 28.99 -3.55 -1.77
N LEU A 183 28.35 -3.13 -2.86
CA LEU A 183 28.84 -2.10 -3.78
C LEU A 183 28.40 -0.67 -3.41
N GLY A 184 27.63 -0.49 -2.34
CA GLY A 184 27.10 0.82 -1.94
C GLY A 184 26.16 1.45 -2.99
N ARG A 185 25.51 0.62 -3.81
CA ARG A 185 24.55 1.07 -4.83
C ARG A 185 23.19 1.37 -4.20
N ARG A 186 22.33 2.06 -4.96
CA ARG A 186 20.94 2.29 -4.54
C ARG A 186 20.21 0.96 -4.40
N LEU A 187 19.56 0.76 -3.27
CA LEU A 187 18.80 -0.44 -2.94
C LEU A 187 17.34 -0.31 -3.36
N ASP A 188 16.77 -1.40 -3.84
CA ASP A 188 15.35 -1.57 -4.10
C ASP A 188 14.82 -2.84 -3.41
N GLY A 189 13.56 -3.20 -3.65
CA GLY A 189 12.95 -4.38 -3.02
C GLY A 189 13.64 -5.70 -3.36
N ARG A 190 14.38 -5.78 -4.48
CA ARG A 190 15.06 -7.00 -4.93
C ARG A 190 16.34 -7.28 -4.14
N SER A 191 16.84 -6.27 -3.42
CA SER A 191 17.86 -6.45 -2.37
C SER A 191 17.34 -7.31 -1.23
N ASP A 192 16.09 -7.07 -0.78
CA ASP A 192 15.50 -7.84 0.31
C ASP A 192 15.21 -9.28 -0.10
N VAL A 193 14.82 -9.50 -1.36
CA VAL A 193 14.62 -10.84 -1.95
C VAL A 193 15.91 -11.65 -1.95
N TYR A 194 17.04 -11.01 -2.31
CA TYR A 194 18.35 -11.66 -2.23
C TYR A 194 18.71 -12.02 -0.78
N SER A 195 18.54 -11.09 0.17
CA SER A 195 18.78 -11.35 1.59
C SER A 195 17.90 -12.48 2.15
N LEU A 196 16.63 -12.51 1.77
CA LEU A 196 15.70 -13.60 2.12
C LEU A 196 16.17 -14.93 1.54
N THR A 197 16.65 -14.95 0.30
CA THR A 197 17.19 -16.16 -0.35
C THR A 197 18.31 -16.78 0.48
N LEU A 198 19.26 -15.98 0.95
CA LEU A 198 20.36 -16.45 1.79
C LEU A 198 19.89 -17.03 3.11
N LEU A 199 18.90 -16.38 3.72
CA LEU A 199 18.27 -16.82 4.95
C LEU A 199 17.60 -18.19 4.76
N LEU A 200 16.83 -18.36 3.69
CA LEU A 200 16.16 -19.64 3.41
C LEU A 200 17.16 -20.77 3.13
N VAL A 201 18.27 -20.47 2.46
CA VAL A 201 19.35 -21.45 2.27
C VAL A 201 19.99 -21.83 3.61
N GLU A 202 20.22 -20.87 4.52
CA GLU A 202 20.73 -21.17 5.86
C GLU A 202 19.75 -22.03 6.66
N CYS A 203 18.44 -21.80 6.56
CA CYS A 203 17.43 -22.61 7.26
C CYS A 203 17.55 -24.10 6.92
N VAL A 204 17.80 -24.43 5.65
CA VAL A 204 17.87 -25.84 5.20
C VAL A 204 19.27 -26.42 5.39
N THR A 205 20.32 -25.65 5.12
CA THR A 205 21.71 -26.16 5.04
C THR A 205 22.55 -25.88 6.28
N GLY A 206 22.12 -24.95 7.13
CA GLY A 206 22.86 -24.45 8.29
C GLY A 206 24.01 -23.51 7.93
N ARG A 207 24.18 -23.19 6.65
CA ARG A 207 25.29 -22.39 6.15
C ARG A 207 24.77 -21.28 5.27
N VAL A 208 25.26 -20.06 5.50
CA VAL A 208 25.01 -18.95 4.58
C VAL A 208 25.98 -19.09 3.39
N PRO A 209 25.49 -19.10 2.14
CA PRO A 209 26.36 -19.16 0.96
C PRO A 209 27.27 -17.93 0.82
N LEU A 210 28.37 -18.07 0.09
CA LEU A 210 29.32 -16.99 -0.24
C LEU A 210 29.88 -16.26 1.00
N MET A 211 30.10 -16.99 2.08
CA MET A 211 30.70 -16.47 3.31
C MET A 211 32.23 -16.54 3.27
N GLY A 212 32.88 -15.42 3.55
CA GLY A 212 34.34 -15.34 3.74
C GLY A 212 34.72 -15.25 5.22
N GLU A 213 36.01 -15.37 5.52
CA GLU A 213 36.54 -15.25 6.89
C GLU A 213 36.40 -13.83 7.47
N THR A 214 36.24 -12.83 6.62
CA THR A 214 36.11 -11.42 7.00
C THR A 214 34.86 -10.81 6.38
N THR A 215 34.41 -9.68 6.93
CA THR A 215 33.31 -8.89 6.36
C THR A 215 33.61 -8.47 4.92
N ALA A 216 34.81 -7.93 4.67
CA ALA A 216 35.24 -7.50 3.35
C ALA A 216 35.29 -8.66 2.35
N SER A 217 35.81 -9.84 2.75
CA SER A 217 35.83 -11.00 1.86
C SER A 217 34.44 -11.56 1.59
N THR A 218 33.54 -11.55 2.58
CA THR A 218 32.13 -11.93 2.38
C THR A 218 31.44 -11.01 1.36
N LEU A 219 31.56 -9.69 1.53
CA LEU A 219 31.00 -8.72 0.60
C LEU A 219 31.63 -8.82 -0.79
N ALA A 220 32.94 -9.07 -0.88
CA ALA A 220 33.60 -9.28 -2.17
C ALA A 220 33.08 -10.53 -2.89
N LEU A 221 32.90 -11.66 -2.19
CA LEU A 221 32.37 -12.90 -2.77
C LEU A 221 30.95 -12.72 -3.32
N ARG A 222 30.11 -11.89 -2.68
CA ARG A 222 28.76 -11.54 -3.16
C ARG A 222 28.75 -10.90 -4.55
N THR A 223 29.84 -10.26 -4.95
CA THR A 223 29.92 -9.50 -6.20
C THR A 223 30.52 -10.28 -7.37
N GLN A 224 31.01 -11.50 -7.13
CA GLN A 224 31.83 -12.24 -8.09
C GLN A 224 31.03 -13.20 -8.98
N SER A 225 30.01 -13.86 -8.43
CA SER A 225 29.24 -14.87 -9.16
C SER A 225 27.81 -14.96 -8.65
N ASP A 226 26.94 -15.53 -9.48
CA ASP A 226 25.60 -15.93 -9.08
C ASP A 226 25.65 -16.96 -7.94
N LEU A 227 24.54 -17.06 -7.21
CA LEU A 227 24.37 -18.00 -6.13
C LEU A 227 24.20 -19.43 -6.67
N GLU A 228 25.24 -20.25 -6.55
CA GLU A 228 25.16 -21.68 -6.86
C GLU A 228 24.69 -22.46 -5.63
N LEU A 229 23.58 -23.20 -5.79
CA LEU A 229 22.90 -23.87 -4.68
C LEU A 229 22.97 -25.38 -4.77
N ASP A 230 23.10 -26.03 -3.62
CA ASP A 230 23.25 -27.48 -3.50
C ASP A 230 21.93 -28.23 -3.74
N ALA A 231 22.02 -29.49 -4.16
CA ALA A 231 20.86 -30.35 -4.42
C ALA A 231 19.99 -30.63 -3.16
N SER A 232 20.55 -30.47 -1.96
CA SER A 232 19.83 -30.63 -0.68
C SER A 232 18.63 -29.69 -0.50
N LEU A 233 18.53 -28.61 -1.27
CA LEU A 233 17.39 -27.68 -1.26
C LEU A 233 16.15 -28.22 -1.99
N GLY A 234 16.28 -29.32 -2.74
CA GLY A 234 15.15 -29.98 -3.41
C GLY A 234 14.35 -29.02 -4.30
N GLY A 235 13.02 -29.05 -4.18
CA GLY A 235 12.11 -28.21 -4.98
C GLY A 235 12.28 -26.70 -4.77
N LEU A 236 12.95 -26.26 -3.70
CA LEU A 236 13.24 -24.84 -3.49
C LEU A 236 14.40 -24.31 -4.34
N ARG A 237 15.28 -25.20 -4.82
CA ARG A 237 16.56 -24.82 -5.42
C ARG A 237 16.41 -23.85 -6.58
N SER A 238 15.56 -24.18 -7.56
CA SER A 238 15.38 -23.37 -8.79
C SER A 238 14.87 -21.96 -8.49
N VAL A 239 13.92 -21.86 -7.56
CA VAL A 239 13.33 -20.59 -7.12
C VAL A 239 14.35 -19.73 -6.39
N LEU A 240 15.15 -20.34 -5.51
CA LEU A 240 16.20 -19.66 -4.77
C LEU A 240 17.38 -19.24 -5.66
N GLU A 241 17.78 -20.03 -6.65
CA GLU A 241 18.82 -19.66 -7.62
C GLU A 241 18.41 -18.43 -8.44
N ARG A 242 17.14 -18.36 -8.87
CA ARG A 242 16.61 -17.18 -9.58
C ARG A 242 16.59 -15.94 -8.67
N ALA A 243 16.18 -16.10 -7.42
CA ALA A 243 16.15 -15.00 -6.45
C ALA A 243 17.55 -14.56 -5.97
N GLY A 244 18.55 -15.43 -6.11
CA GLY A 244 19.95 -15.20 -5.78
C GLY A 244 20.84 -14.73 -6.94
N ARG A 245 20.26 -14.25 -8.06
CA ARG A 245 21.04 -13.70 -9.19
C ARG A 245 21.83 -12.47 -8.80
N LEU A 246 22.98 -12.25 -9.44
CA LEU A 246 23.87 -11.13 -9.16
C LEU A 246 23.24 -9.81 -9.57
N ASP A 247 22.69 -9.73 -10.80
CA ASP A 247 21.96 -8.55 -11.27
C ASP A 247 20.58 -8.49 -10.61
N PRO A 248 20.23 -7.41 -9.89
CA PRO A 248 18.89 -7.22 -9.36
C PRO A 248 17.79 -7.27 -10.43
N SER A 249 18.10 -6.95 -11.70
CA SER A 249 17.15 -6.96 -12.81
C SER A 249 16.63 -8.36 -13.15
N ASP A 250 17.44 -9.39 -12.88
CA ASP A 250 17.11 -10.80 -13.14
C ASP A 250 16.37 -11.47 -11.97
N ARG A 251 16.28 -10.77 -10.83
CA ARG A 251 15.60 -11.27 -9.63
C ARG A 251 14.10 -10.97 -9.71
N PRO A 252 13.25 -11.87 -9.18
CA PRO A 252 11.83 -11.58 -9.01
C PRO A 252 11.64 -10.47 -7.98
N GLU A 253 10.55 -9.72 -8.12
CA GLU A 253 10.05 -8.87 -7.03
C GLU A 253 9.48 -9.73 -5.89
N ALA A 254 9.31 -9.17 -4.69
CA ALA A 254 8.86 -9.95 -3.53
C ALA A 254 7.51 -10.67 -3.75
N ALA A 255 6.57 -10.04 -4.47
CA ALA A 255 5.30 -10.64 -4.84
C ALA A 255 5.47 -11.80 -5.85
N GLU A 256 6.34 -11.65 -6.84
CA GLU A 256 6.66 -12.72 -7.79
C GLU A 256 7.39 -13.88 -7.11
N PHE A 257 8.25 -13.56 -6.15
CA PHE A 257 8.97 -14.55 -5.35
C PHE A 257 8.02 -15.36 -4.47
N GLU A 258 6.99 -14.72 -3.89
CA GLU A 258 5.91 -15.42 -3.19
C GLU A 258 5.21 -16.44 -4.10
N ILE A 259 4.81 -16.01 -5.31
CA ILE A 259 4.14 -16.89 -6.28
C ILE A 259 5.05 -18.07 -6.67
N ALA A 260 6.35 -17.81 -6.89
CA ALA A 260 7.31 -18.85 -7.21
C ALA A 260 7.51 -19.84 -6.06
N LEU A 261 7.54 -19.36 -4.80
CA LEU A 261 7.58 -20.23 -3.62
C LEU A 261 6.29 -21.04 -3.48
N MET A 262 5.11 -20.48 -3.77
CA MET A 262 3.85 -21.24 -3.77
C MET A 262 3.85 -22.36 -4.81
N ALA A 263 4.37 -22.09 -6.01
CA ALA A 263 4.50 -23.13 -7.05
C ALA A 263 5.45 -24.26 -6.60
N ALA A 264 6.56 -23.93 -5.95
CA ALA A 264 7.47 -24.94 -5.40
C ALA A 264 6.84 -25.78 -4.27
N ALA A 265 5.77 -25.30 -3.63
CA ALA A 265 5.10 -26.04 -2.55
C ALA A 265 4.42 -27.32 -3.05
N GLU A 266 4.06 -27.42 -4.33
CA GLU A 266 3.43 -28.61 -4.92
C GLU A 266 4.36 -29.84 -4.89
N GLU A 267 5.67 -29.62 -4.91
CA GLU A 267 6.69 -30.67 -4.91
C GLU A 267 7.15 -31.06 -3.50
N LEU A 268 6.69 -30.35 -2.46
CA LEU A 268 7.15 -30.54 -1.08
C LEU A 268 6.13 -31.29 -0.21
N ALA A 269 6.67 -32.02 0.77
CA ALA A 269 5.84 -32.65 1.80
C ALA A 269 5.08 -31.58 2.62
N ARG A 270 3.99 -31.98 3.26
CA ARG A 270 3.24 -31.07 4.13
C ARG A 270 4.13 -30.65 5.32
N PRO A 271 4.23 -29.36 5.65
CA PRO A 271 5.12 -28.90 6.71
C PRO A 271 4.62 -29.36 8.09
N GLU A 272 5.56 -29.85 8.90
CA GLU A 272 5.34 -29.98 10.35
C GLU A 272 5.33 -28.58 11.00
N PRO A 273 4.67 -28.42 12.17
CA PRO A 273 4.70 -27.17 12.92
C PRO A 273 6.13 -26.67 13.16
N LEU A 274 6.33 -25.35 13.13
CA LEU A 274 7.63 -24.77 13.44
C LEU A 274 7.99 -25.04 14.92
N PRO A 275 9.24 -25.41 15.23
CA PRO A 275 9.67 -25.69 16.59
C PRO A 275 9.95 -24.38 17.35
N ILE A 276 8.88 -23.65 17.68
CA ILE A 276 8.95 -22.34 18.35
C ILE A 276 9.71 -22.47 19.67
N VAL A 277 10.62 -21.52 19.90
CA VAL A 277 11.38 -21.38 21.12
C VAL A 277 10.83 -20.19 21.87
N LEU A 278 10.05 -20.44 22.91
CA LEU A 278 9.59 -19.38 23.81
C LEU A 278 10.81 -18.68 24.42
N THR A 279 10.81 -17.35 24.37
CA THR A 279 11.87 -16.57 25.02
C THR A 279 11.79 -16.83 26.52
N LEU A 280 12.83 -17.47 27.07
CA LEU A 280 12.97 -17.78 28.49
C LEU A 280 12.97 -16.48 29.31
N GLY A 281 11.78 -16.09 29.75
CA GLY A 281 11.51 -15.15 30.84
C GLY A 281 10.31 -15.58 31.70
N GLU A 282 9.50 -16.55 31.25
CA GLU A 282 8.21 -16.87 31.86
C GLU A 282 8.30 -17.66 33.18
N ALA A 283 9.34 -18.47 33.38
CA ALA A 283 9.46 -19.32 34.57
C ALA A 283 9.77 -18.52 35.85
N GLU A 284 10.39 -17.34 35.75
CA GLU A 284 10.68 -16.48 36.91
C GLU A 284 9.67 -15.31 37.05
N GLN A 285 8.97 -14.92 35.98
CA GLN A 285 8.19 -13.66 35.93
C GLN A 285 6.68 -13.82 36.16
N THR A 286 6.15 -15.05 36.20
CA THR A 286 4.74 -15.31 36.54
C THR A 286 4.38 -14.95 38.00
N THR A 287 5.38 -14.77 38.86
CA THR A 287 5.20 -14.35 40.26
C THR A 287 4.91 -12.85 40.40
N GLU A 288 5.55 -11.99 39.60
CA GLU A 288 5.37 -10.53 39.70
C GLU A 288 4.10 -10.05 38.99
N LEU A 289 3.67 -10.71 37.90
CA LEU A 289 2.42 -10.38 37.19
C LEU A 289 1.15 -10.76 37.98
N ARG A 290 1.23 -11.77 38.88
CA ARG A 290 0.14 -12.08 39.82
C ARG A 290 -0.01 -11.00 40.90
N GLN A 291 1.08 -10.36 41.33
CA GLN A 291 1.01 -9.29 42.34
C GLN A 291 0.41 -7.99 41.79
N VAL A 292 0.59 -7.69 40.50
CA VAL A 292 0.04 -6.47 39.88
C VAL A 292 -1.47 -6.59 39.56
N SER A 293 -2.00 -7.82 39.50
CA SER A 293 -3.44 -8.07 39.31
C SER A 293 -4.25 -8.05 40.62
N GLY A 294 -3.58 -7.86 41.77
CA GLY A 294 -4.14 -8.02 43.12
C GLY A 294 -4.37 -6.73 43.92
N LEU A 295 -4.68 -5.60 43.27
CA LEU A 295 -5.07 -4.37 43.99
C LEU A 295 -6.37 -3.77 43.44
N GLY A 296 -7.48 -4.22 44.02
CA GLY A 296 -8.55 -3.37 44.53
C GLY A 296 -9.60 -2.87 43.55
N LEU A 297 -10.70 -3.62 43.39
CA LEU A 297 -12.02 -3.02 43.33
C LEU A 297 -13.00 -3.89 44.12
N ILE A 298 -13.78 -3.23 44.98
CA ILE A 298 -14.80 -3.74 45.91
C ILE A 298 -14.22 -4.27 47.23
N GLN A 299 -14.27 -3.44 48.28
CA GLN A 299 -15.11 -3.66 49.48
C GLN A 299 -14.58 -2.86 50.69
N GLU A 300 -14.89 -1.56 50.75
CA GLU A 300 -15.03 -0.86 52.03
C GLU A 300 -16.40 -0.18 52.04
N LEU A 301 -17.40 -0.91 52.54
CA LEU A 301 -18.62 -0.41 53.19
C LEU A 301 -19.40 -1.63 53.72
N GLY A 302 -19.57 -1.71 55.04
CA GLY A 302 -20.38 -2.70 55.76
C GLY A 302 -19.58 -3.93 56.20
N ALA A 303 -18.99 -3.95 57.39
CA ALA A 303 -19.62 -4.25 58.69
C ALA A 303 -20.10 -5.72 58.83
N ASP A 304 -19.53 -6.34 59.87
CA ASP A 304 -20.04 -7.44 60.69
C ASP A 304 -19.75 -8.93 60.35
N LEU A 305 -19.18 -9.56 61.40
CA LEU A 305 -19.41 -10.93 61.92
C LEU A 305 -18.57 -12.12 61.39
N VAL A 306 -17.55 -12.45 62.20
CA VAL A 306 -17.35 -13.72 62.95
C VAL A 306 -17.22 -15.06 62.18
N VAL A 307 -16.02 -15.65 62.28
CA VAL A 307 -15.64 -17.04 62.67
C VAL A 307 -16.54 -18.20 62.18
N SER A 308 -16.02 -19.17 61.43
CA SER A 308 -15.45 -20.47 61.88
C SER A 308 -15.21 -21.44 60.72
N GLU A 309 -14.20 -22.29 60.88
CA GLU A 309 -13.89 -23.52 60.13
C GLU A 309 -15.09 -24.49 60.12
N ASP A 310 -15.32 -25.22 59.02
CA ASP A 310 -15.16 -26.68 58.97
C ASP A 310 -15.60 -27.34 57.64
N GLN A 311 -14.96 -28.49 57.39
CA GLN A 311 -15.46 -29.70 56.72
C GLN A 311 -15.59 -29.84 55.18
N GLN A 312 -14.64 -30.64 54.67
CA GLN A 312 -14.82 -31.97 54.06
C GLN A 312 -15.51 -32.17 52.69
N LEU A 313 -14.70 -32.82 51.83
CA LEU A 313 -14.99 -34.01 51.00
C LEU A 313 -16.04 -33.92 49.89
N GLY A 314 -15.57 -34.18 48.67
CA GLY A 314 -16.00 -35.41 47.99
C GLY A 314 -16.80 -35.26 46.69
N ALA A 315 -16.13 -35.63 45.60
CA ALA A 315 -16.61 -36.49 44.51
C ALA A 315 -17.75 -36.05 43.56
N ALA A 316 -17.37 -36.15 42.28
CA ALA A 316 -18.08 -36.79 41.17
C ALA A 316 -19.09 -36.00 40.29
N GLN A 317 -18.77 -36.10 38.98
CA GLN A 317 -19.65 -36.39 37.84
C GLN A 317 -20.38 -35.26 37.08
N GLU A 318 -19.92 -35.11 35.83
CA GLU A 318 -20.65 -35.06 34.55
C GLU A 318 -22.12 -34.58 34.54
N PHE A 319 -22.35 -33.47 33.84
CA PHE A 319 -23.40 -33.21 32.81
C PHE A 319 -22.85 -31.99 32.01
N GLY A 320 -22.88 -31.88 30.68
CA GLY A 320 -23.98 -32.10 29.76
C GLY A 320 -24.48 -30.75 29.22
N GLU A 321 -24.17 -30.46 27.95
CA GLU A 321 -24.86 -29.55 27.00
C GLU A 321 -24.88 -28.00 27.15
N ALA A 322 -24.49 -27.39 26.02
CA ALA A 322 -24.97 -26.17 25.36
C ALA A 322 -25.94 -25.20 26.07
N ALA A 323 -25.60 -23.90 26.04
CA ALA A 323 -26.46 -22.83 25.49
C ALA A 323 -25.78 -21.46 25.55
N THR A 324 -26.01 -20.72 24.48
CA THR A 324 -25.77 -19.30 24.24
C THR A 324 -26.72 -18.38 25.03
N LEU A 325 -26.41 -17.07 24.99
CA LEU A 325 -27.16 -15.88 25.45
C LEU A 325 -26.79 -15.43 26.88
N GLY A 326 -26.55 -14.15 27.17
CA GLY A 326 -26.70 -12.96 26.36
C GLY A 326 -26.22 -11.73 27.15
N SER A 327 -25.73 -10.73 26.42
CA SER A 327 -25.61 -9.38 26.93
C SER A 327 -26.99 -8.74 27.07
N PRO A 328 -27.22 -7.91 28.09
CA PRO A 328 -28.16 -6.82 27.98
C PRO A 328 -27.44 -5.47 27.78
N LEU A 329 -28.02 -4.72 26.85
CA LEU A 329 -27.88 -3.28 26.68
C LEU A 329 -28.32 -2.51 27.94
N GLY A 330 -27.76 -1.32 28.11
CA GLY A 330 -28.28 -0.26 28.97
C GLY A 330 -27.88 1.10 28.42
N ALA A 331 -28.75 1.68 27.60
CA ALA A 331 -28.62 2.99 26.96
C ALA A 331 -28.85 4.15 27.95
N VAL A 332 -28.25 5.32 27.68
CA VAL A 332 -28.83 6.64 28.00
C VAL A 332 -28.35 7.75 27.03
N ALA A 333 -29.31 8.15 26.20
CA ALA A 333 -29.63 9.45 25.60
C ALA A 333 -28.78 10.73 25.85
N SER A 334 -28.32 11.31 24.73
CA SER A 334 -28.51 12.69 24.20
C SER A 334 -28.75 13.90 25.12
N SER A 335 -27.90 14.92 24.93
CA SER A 335 -28.14 16.39 24.92
C SER A 335 -26.83 17.04 24.41
N GLY A 336 -26.71 18.08 23.60
CA GLY A 336 -27.57 19.17 23.12
C GLY A 336 -26.65 20.39 22.89
N LEU A 337 -26.75 21.03 21.72
CA LEU A 337 -25.97 22.12 21.11
C LEU A 337 -25.44 23.29 21.98
N ALA A 338 -24.26 23.83 21.57
CA ALA A 338 -23.89 25.26 21.38
C ALA A 338 -22.39 25.34 21.01
N ALA A 339 -21.78 26.28 20.30
CA ALA A 339 -22.10 27.37 19.36
C ALA A 339 -20.73 27.88 18.85
N ASP A 340 -20.61 28.28 17.58
CA ASP A 340 -19.42 28.93 16.99
C ASP A 340 -19.11 30.31 17.62
N PRO A 341 -17.90 30.86 17.39
CA PRO A 341 -17.79 31.90 16.35
C PRO A 341 -16.48 31.89 15.50
N GLU A 342 -16.61 32.56 14.34
CA GLU A 342 -15.64 32.88 13.26
C GLU A 342 -14.28 33.51 13.67
N PRO A 343 -13.38 33.76 12.68
CA PRO A 343 -13.26 35.16 12.22
C PRO A 343 -13.15 35.38 10.69
N GLN A 344 -13.30 36.67 10.35
CA GLN A 344 -13.67 37.27 9.07
C GLN A 344 -12.50 37.75 8.19
N PHE A 345 -12.87 37.97 6.92
CA PHE A 345 -12.15 38.58 5.78
C PHE A 345 -11.62 40.02 5.98
N ALA A 346 -10.57 40.34 5.21
CA ALA A 346 -10.43 41.65 4.55
C ALA A 346 -9.70 41.52 3.19
N ALA A 347 -10.40 41.94 2.12
CA ALA A 347 -9.91 42.20 0.76
C ALA A 347 -9.20 43.60 0.70
N ALA A 348 -8.58 44.14 -0.37
CA ALA A 348 -8.70 44.01 -1.83
C ALA A 348 -7.48 44.75 -2.50
N LEU A 349 -6.87 44.26 -3.61
CA LEU A 349 -7.04 44.66 -5.04
C LEU A 349 -6.38 46.01 -5.50
N PRO A 350 -6.15 46.32 -6.82
CA PRO A 350 -6.02 45.49 -8.05
C PRO A 350 -4.99 45.98 -9.14
N VAL A 351 -5.05 45.35 -10.35
CA VAL A 351 -4.82 45.86 -11.76
C VAL A 351 -3.45 45.52 -12.41
N ALA A 352 -3.37 44.51 -13.31
CA ALA A 352 -3.52 44.50 -14.81
C ALA A 352 -2.25 44.99 -15.55
N SER A 353 -1.89 44.66 -16.79
CA SER A 353 -2.21 43.68 -17.85
C SER A 353 -1.12 43.89 -18.94
N ASP A 354 -1.00 42.96 -19.90
CA ASP A 354 -0.28 43.07 -21.21
C ASP A 354 1.27 43.08 -21.16
N GLY A 355 2.05 42.54 -22.10
CA GLY A 355 1.83 42.01 -23.44
C GLY A 355 2.97 42.49 -24.37
N ARG A 356 3.56 41.56 -25.17
CA ARG A 356 4.46 41.77 -26.36
C ARG A 356 5.89 42.29 -26.09
N SER A 357 6.93 41.57 -26.49
CA SER A 357 7.59 41.43 -27.81
C SER A 357 8.60 42.52 -28.18
N SER A 358 9.76 42.03 -28.66
CA SER A 358 10.66 42.59 -29.68
C SER A 358 11.49 43.85 -29.42
N ASP A 359 12.77 43.68 -29.80
CA ASP A 359 13.67 44.61 -30.49
C ASP A 359 14.71 45.46 -29.71
N GLN A 360 15.97 45.11 -30.01
CA GLN A 360 17.04 45.97 -30.54
C GLN A 360 17.57 47.15 -29.70
N ILE A 361 18.81 46.97 -29.21
CA ILE A 361 20.06 47.76 -29.48
C ILE A 361 19.81 49.18 -30.05
N PRO A 362 20.43 50.29 -29.52
CA PRO A 362 21.85 50.51 -29.82
C PRO A 362 22.76 51.43 -28.93
N PHE A 363 24.06 51.14 -29.10
CA PHE A 363 25.23 52.02 -29.28
C PHE A 363 25.73 53.03 -28.23
N ALA A 364 27.08 53.01 -28.14
CA ALA A 364 28.06 54.12 -28.14
C ALA A 364 28.91 54.20 -26.86
N ALA A 365 30.24 54.43 -26.87
CA ALA A 365 31.23 54.62 -27.93
C ALA A 365 32.64 54.70 -27.29
N GLY A 366 33.68 54.54 -28.12
CA GLY A 366 35.09 54.89 -27.83
C GLY A 366 36.05 53.76 -28.26
N ALA A 367 36.39 53.58 -29.54
CA ALA A 367 37.39 54.33 -30.34
C ALA A 367 38.78 54.32 -29.67
N VAL A 368 39.88 53.82 -30.26
CA VAL A 368 40.57 54.11 -31.55
C VAL A 368 41.60 52.95 -31.75
N VAL A 369 41.64 52.15 -32.84
CA VAL A 369 42.23 52.38 -34.20
C VAL A 369 43.78 52.45 -34.13
N VAL A 370 44.65 51.79 -34.92
CA VAL A 370 44.62 50.98 -36.17
C VAL A 370 46.02 50.32 -36.29
N ALA A 371 46.16 49.02 -36.62
CA ALA A 371 46.30 48.40 -37.95
C ALA A 371 47.68 48.65 -38.63
N ALA A 372 48.21 47.88 -39.58
CA ALA A 372 47.76 46.78 -40.44
C ALA A 372 49.06 46.04 -40.92
N SER A 373 49.15 44.99 -41.75
CA SER A 373 48.26 44.41 -42.78
C SER A 373 48.92 43.14 -43.40
N GLN A 374 48.07 42.16 -43.77
CA GLN A 374 48.04 41.37 -45.04
C GLN A 374 49.18 40.35 -45.32
N THR A 375 49.01 39.04 -45.62
CA THR A 375 48.16 38.25 -46.57
C THR A 375 48.35 38.70 -48.03
N GLU A 376 48.49 37.94 -49.11
CA GLU A 376 48.17 36.58 -49.60
C GLU A 376 49.32 36.18 -50.60
N ALA A 377 49.38 35.09 -51.39
CA ALA A 377 48.38 34.27 -52.03
C ALA A 377 49.01 32.99 -52.64
N ARG A 378 48.11 32.07 -53.00
CA ARG A 378 48.27 30.80 -53.73
C ARG A 378 48.82 30.96 -55.16
N THR A 379 49.29 29.86 -55.75
CA THR A 379 49.27 29.68 -57.23
C THR A 379 49.08 28.21 -57.62
N SER A 380 48.46 28.01 -58.78
CA SER A 380 47.94 26.77 -59.38
C SER A 380 48.74 26.39 -60.64
N ALA A 381 48.76 25.07 -60.93
CA ALA A 381 48.82 24.38 -62.24
C ALA A 381 50.06 24.48 -63.20
N ALA A 382 50.29 23.31 -63.84
CA ALA A 382 51.25 22.91 -64.90
C ALA A 382 50.97 23.58 -66.29
N PRO A 383 51.62 23.28 -67.45
CA PRO A 383 52.52 22.14 -67.82
C PRO A 383 53.71 22.41 -68.82
N ALA A 384 54.42 21.31 -69.17
CA ALA A 384 55.05 20.92 -70.46
C ALA A 384 56.36 21.54 -71.04
N SER A 385 57.18 20.63 -71.62
CA SER A 385 58.20 20.75 -72.73
C SER A 385 59.42 21.66 -72.53
N GLU A 386 60.59 21.48 -73.16
CA GLU A 386 61.38 20.41 -73.79
C GLU A 386 62.74 21.08 -74.14
N GLU A 387 63.80 20.29 -74.27
CA GLU A 387 64.98 20.50 -75.14
C GLU A 387 66.08 21.57 -74.86
N ASP A 388 67.30 21.00 -74.71
CA ASP A 388 68.56 21.30 -75.42
C ASP A 388 69.39 22.58 -75.15
N ALA A 389 70.61 22.35 -74.63
CA ALA A 389 71.85 22.31 -75.43
C ALA A 389 73.09 22.92 -74.71
N LEU A 390 74.21 22.19 -74.83
CA LEU A 390 75.62 22.66 -74.96
C LEU A 390 76.14 23.63 -73.87
N GLY A 391 77.18 23.35 -73.08
CA GLY A 391 78.39 22.57 -73.33
C GLY A 391 79.57 23.27 -72.61
N ALA A 392 80.70 22.56 -72.54
CA ALA A 392 82.04 23.02 -72.15
C ALA A 392 82.41 23.06 -70.65
N ALA A 393 83.07 21.98 -70.22
CA ALA A 393 84.14 22.01 -69.21
C ALA A 393 85.46 22.50 -69.87
N PRO A 394 86.47 22.93 -69.09
CA PRO A 394 87.46 21.95 -68.65
C PRO A 394 88.12 22.17 -67.27
N ASN A 395 88.42 21.03 -66.61
CA ASN A 395 89.59 20.66 -65.80
C ASN A 395 90.36 21.71 -64.96
N ALA A 396 90.51 21.45 -63.65
CA ALA A 396 91.77 20.94 -63.08
C ALA A 396 91.67 20.63 -61.57
N ARG A 397 92.32 19.53 -61.18
CA ARG A 397 92.41 18.88 -59.87
C ARG A 397 93.08 19.76 -58.78
N THR A 398 92.68 19.62 -57.50
CA THR A 398 93.43 18.86 -56.46
C THR A 398 93.04 19.16 -54.99
N ARG A 399 93.05 18.07 -54.19
CA ARG A 399 93.22 17.88 -52.73
C ARG A 399 91.98 17.87 -51.79
N PRO A 400 91.81 16.78 -50.98
CA PRO A 400 90.73 16.68 -50.00
C PRO A 400 91.15 17.23 -48.62
N LYS A 401 90.21 17.84 -47.89
CA LYS A 401 90.31 18.07 -46.44
C LYS A 401 89.11 17.40 -45.74
N LYS A 402 89.43 16.65 -44.68
CA LYS A 402 88.52 15.85 -43.82
C LYS A 402 87.38 16.71 -43.21
N PRO A 403 86.14 16.18 -43.04
CA PRO A 403 85.06 16.94 -42.40
C PRO A 403 85.20 16.91 -40.87
N GLY A 404 85.03 18.08 -40.26
CA GLY A 404 84.98 18.27 -38.81
C GLY A 404 83.57 18.11 -38.24
N LYS A 405 83.51 17.95 -36.90
CA LYS A 405 82.36 17.66 -36.01
C LYS A 405 81.02 18.42 -36.25
N ARG A 406 80.95 19.40 -37.17
CA ARG A 406 79.74 20.20 -37.47
C ARG A 406 78.70 19.43 -38.30
N THR A 407 79.11 18.48 -39.15
CA THR A 407 78.17 17.64 -39.93
C THR A 407 77.44 16.63 -39.04
N LEU A 408 78.06 16.17 -37.95
CA LEU A 408 77.45 15.24 -37.00
C LEU A 408 76.37 15.92 -36.14
N ILE A 409 76.61 17.19 -35.75
CA ILE A 409 75.63 17.99 -34.99
C ILE A 409 74.43 18.36 -35.86
N ALA A 410 74.65 18.73 -37.13
CA ALA A 410 73.57 19.00 -38.07
C ALA A 410 72.72 17.75 -38.35
N ALA A 411 73.34 16.57 -38.51
CA ALA A 411 72.63 15.32 -38.68
C ALA A 411 71.80 14.93 -37.44
N LEU A 412 72.34 15.14 -36.23
CA LEU A 412 71.62 14.91 -34.98
C LEU A 412 70.44 15.86 -34.79
N LEU A 413 70.56 17.13 -35.17
CA LEU A 413 69.46 18.09 -35.12
C LEU A 413 68.34 17.74 -36.10
N VAL A 414 68.67 17.32 -37.32
CA VAL A 414 67.67 16.85 -38.29
C VAL A 414 67.00 15.57 -37.82
N ALA A 415 67.77 14.62 -37.27
CA ALA A 415 67.20 13.41 -36.68
C ALA A 415 66.29 13.72 -35.47
N LEU A 416 66.65 14.71 -34.65
CA LEU A 416 65.83 15.16 -33.52
C LEU A 416 64.56 15.87 -34.00
N ILE A 417 64.63 16.71 -35.03
CA ILE A 417 63.45 17.37 -35.62
C ILE A 417 62.54 16.33 -36.28
N LEU A 418 63.09 15.33 -36.97
CA LEU A 418 62.32 14.23 -37.54
C LEU A 418 61.75 13.31 -36.47
N ALA A 419 62.46 13.09 -35.37
CA ALA A 419 61.96 12.34 -34.22
C ALA A 419 60.85 13.11 -33.50
N ILE A 420 60.98 14.43 -33.32
CA ILE A 420 59.94 15.29 -32.75
C ILE A 420 58.74 15.39 -33.70
N ALA A 421 58.97 15.53 -35.00
CA ALA A 421 57.91 15.56 -36.01
C ALA A 421 57.21 14.20 -36.13
N GLY A 422 57.96 13.10 -36.07
CA GLY A 422 57.43 11.73 -36.02
C GLY A 422 56.67 11.45 -34.73
N TRP A 423 57.19 11.92 -33.59
CA TRP A 423 56.53 11.85 -32.28
C TRP A 423 55.25 12.68 -32.23
N TRP A 424 55.25 13.87 -32.83
CA TRP A 424 54.08 14.73 -32.99
C TRP A 424 53.06 14.14 -33.96
N PHE A 425 53.52 13.45 -35.00
CA PHE A 425 52.66 12.72 -35.95
C PHE A 425 52.01 11.47 -35.31
N LEU A 426 52.72 10.81 -34.38
CA LEU A 426 52.21 9.68 -33.59
C LEU A 426 51.21 10.07 -32.50
N LEU A 427 51.05 11.37 -32.19
CA LEU A 427 50.13 11.90 -31.16
C LEU A 427 48.84 12.52 -31.75
N ARG A 428 48.52 12.31 -33.02
CA ARG A 428 47.27 12.80 -33.60
C ARG A 428 46.09 11.94 -33.13
N VAL A 429 45.20 12.54 -32.35
CA VAL A 429 43.88 11.97 -32.04
C VAL A 429 43.02 12.11 -33.29
N GLU A 430 42.37 11.02 -33.73
CA GLU A 430 41.45 11.07 -34.86
C GLU A 430 40.22 11.94 -34.50
N VAL A 431 39.71 12.69 -35.47
CA VAL A 431 38.60 13.62 -35.30
C VAL A 431 37.50 13.18 -36.25
N HIS A 432 36.36 12.83 -35.67
CA HIS A 432 35.15 12.47 -36.41
C HIS A 432 34.10 13.57 -36.22
N ASP A 433 33.08 13.56 -37.08
CA ASP A 433 31.92 14.43 -36.89
C ASP A 433 30.93 13.78 -35.92
N VAL A 434 30.39 14.56 -34.98
CA VAL A 434 29.39 14.07 -34.02
C VAL A 434 28.13 13.61 -34.78
N PRO A 435 27.68 12.36 -34.59
CA PRO A 435 26.46 11.84 -35.24
C PRO A 435 25.20 12.54 -34.70
N ASP A 436 24.10 12.47 -35.46
CA ASP A 436 22.79 12.94 -35.02
C ASP A 436 22.08 11.81 -34.26
N LEU A 437 22.09 11.92 -32.94
CA LEU A 437 21.59 10.93 -31.99
C LEU A 437 20.23 11.33 -31.42
N VAL A 438 19.74 12.53 -31.71
CA VAL A 438 18.45 13.03 -31.21
C VAL A 438 17.30 12.22 -31.81
N GLY A 439 16.36 11.81 -30.96
CA GLY A 439 15.19 11.01 -31.34
C GLY A 439 15.44 9.50 -31.39
N LEU A 440 16.70 9.04 -31.33
CA LEU A 440 17.04 7.62 -31.22
C LEU A 440 16.83 7.09 -29.80
N ASN A 441 16.74 5.76 -29.68
CA ASN A 441 16.82 5.11 -28.37
C ASN A 441 18.28 5.17 -27.86
N ILE A 442 18.46 5.37 -26.55
CA ILE A 442 19.76 5.52 -25.89
C ILE A 442 20.73 4.38 -26.21
N ASP A 443 20.26 3.14 -26.35
CA ASP A 443 21.13 2.00 -26.65
C ASP A 443 21.71 2.13 -28.07
N VAL A 444 20.86 2.48 -29.03
CA VAL A 444 21.26 2.71 -30.43
C VAL A 444 22.18 3.93 -30.53
N ALA A 445 21.83 5.01 -29.82
CA ALA A 445 22.63 6.23 -29.79
C ALA A 445 24.02 6.00 -29.18
N THR A 446 24.09 5.17 -28.14
CA THR A 446 25.34 4.83 -27.46
C THR A 446 26.24 3.98 -28.32
N GLU A 447 25.69 2.99 -29.03
CA GLU A 447 26.47 2.17 -29.98
C GLU A 447 27.01 3.01 -31.14
N GLN A 448 26.20 3.89 -31.74
CA GLN A 448 26.68 4.79 -32.80
C GLN A 448 27.78 5.75 -32.34
N ALA A 449 27.72 6.24 -31.09
CA ALA A 449 28.75 7.10 -30.54
C ALA A 449 30.05 6.32 -30.24
N LYS A 450 29.94 5.09 -29.72
CA LYS A 450 31.09 4.21 -29.45
C LYS A 450 31.82 3.78 -30.72
N GLU A 451 31.09 3.52 -31.82
CA GLU A 451 31.69 3.18 -33.12
C GLU A 451 32.66 4.27 -33.63
N LEU A 452 32.44 5.52 -33.21
CA LEU A 452 33.28 6.68 -33.55
C LEU A 452 34.26 7.05 -32.41
N GLY A 453 34.44 6.17 -31.43
CA GLY A 453 35.37 6.36 -30.33
C GLY A 453 34.95 7.38 -29.27
N TYR A 454 33.69 7.81 -29.23
CA TYR A 454 33.19 8.77 -28.24
C TYR A 454 32.76 8.12 -26.93
N VAL A 455 32.92 8.85 -25.83
CA VAL A 455 32.38 8.47 -24.51
C VAL A 455 30.99 9.08 -24.39
N VAL A 456 29.99 8.30 -23.98
CA VAL A 456 28.62 8.81 -23.82
C VAL A 456 28.33 9.08 -22.36
N ASP A 457 27.90 10.31 -22.06
CA ASP A 457 27.36 10.68 -20.75
C ASP A 457 25.86 10.90 -20.87
N ALA A 458 25.06 9.98 -20.33
CA ALA A 458 23.60 10.04 -20.35
C ALA A 458 23.02 10.28 -18.94
N THR A 459 23.74 11.00 -18.09
CA THR A 459 23.31 11.32 -16.72
C THR A 459 22.14 12.30 -16.67
N THR A 460 22.02 13.17 -17.68
CA THR A 460 20.93 14.16 -17.76
C THR A 460 19.65 13.52 -18.26
N ARG A 461 18.55 13.70 -17.52
CA ARG A 461 17.24 13.11 -17.84
C ARG A 461 16.13 14.14 -17.70
N ASP A 462 15.17 14.13 -18.63
CA ASP A 462 14.05 15.06 -18.63
C ASP A 462 12.76 14.38 -19.13
N ARG A 463 11.59 15.00 -18.95
CA ARG A 463 10.29 14.52 -19.47
C ARG A 463 9.81 15.44 -20.58
N GLN A 464 9.37 14.84 -21.70
CA GLN A 464 8.80 15.59 -22.81
C GLN A 464 7.57 14.87 -23.38
N ASP A 465 6.49 15.62 -23.59
CA ASP A 465 5.25 15.08 -24.18
C ASP A 465 5.50 14.53 -25.59
N GLY A 466 4.93 13.36 -25.89
CA GLY A 466 5.10 12.67 -27.17
C GLY A 466 6.40 11.86 -27.30
N THR A 467 7.20 11.76 -26.24
CA THR A 467 8.45 10.99 -26.24
C THR A 467 8.33 9.71 -25.42
N VAL A 468 9.11 8.68 -25.79
CA VAL A 468 9.15 7.40 -25.08
C VAL A 468 10.32 7.35 -24.09
N PRO A 469 10.18 6.67 -22.93
CA PRO A 469 11.31 6.48 -22.02
C PRO A 469 12.52 5.87 -22.72
N GLY A 470 13.70 6.44 -22.49
CA GLY A 470 14.95 6.02 -23.15
C GLY A 470 15.23 6.68 -24.50
N GLN A 471 14.35 7.55 -25.00
CA GLN A 471 14.61 8.34 -26.21
C GLN A 471 15.54 9.53 -25.93
N VAL A 472 16.49 9.82 -26.81
CA VAL A 472 17.38 11.00 -26.70
C VAL A 472 16.60 12.27 -27.08
N LEU A 473 16.51 13.23 -26.16
CA LEU A 473 15.83 14.52 -26.34
C LEU A 473 16.76 15.59 -26.90
N ALA A 474 17.99 15.62 -26.41
CA ALA A 474 19.00 16.58 -26.79
C ALA A 474 20.39 15.96 -26.67
N GLN A 475 21.33 16.49 -27.42
CA GLN A 475 22.74 16.09 -27.38
C GLN A 475 23.65 17.32 -27.34
N SER A 476 24.81 17.16 -26.72
CA SER A 476 25.90 18.14 -26.73
C SER A 476 27.24 17.40 -26.86
N PRO A 477 28.11 17.74 -27.83
CA PRO A 477 27.99 18.82 -28.82
C PRO A 477 26.91 18.60 -29.89
N ALA A 478 26.51 19.67 -30.58
CA ALA A 478 25.55 19.61 -31.67
C ALA A 478 26.04 18.72 -32.84
N PRO A 479 25.14 18.05 -33.57
CA PRO A 479 25.52 17.13 -34.64
C PRO A 479 26.34 17.81 -35.73
N LYS A 480 27.19 17.02 -36.42
CA LYS A 480 28.11 17.44 -37.50
C LYS A 480 29.22 18.40 -37.06
N LYS A 481 29.49 18.51 -35.75
CA LYS A 481 30.67 19.22 -35.23
C LYS A 481 31.87 18.27 -35.18
N PRO A 482 33.08 18.73 -35.53
CA PRO A 482 34.27 17.92 -35.38
C PRO A 482 34.57 17.73 -33.88
N LEU A 483 34.71 16.48 -33.46
CA LEU A 483 35.01 16.09 -32.08
C LEU A 483 36.08 14.99 -32.09
N ALA A 484 37.09 15.16 -31.23
CA ALA A 484 38.20 14.20 -31.12
C ALA A 484 37.73 12.90 -30.46
N GLU A 485 38.27 11.76 -30.90
CA GLU A 485 38.06 10.48 -30.23
C GLU A 485 38.39 10.55 -28.72
N GLY A 486 37.64 9.81 -27.91
CA GLY A 486 37.72 9.82 -26.45
C GLY A 486 37.02 11.01 -25.77
N SER A 487 36.48 11.96 -26.54
CA SER A 487 35.67 13.06 -25.99
C SER A 487 34.27 12.61 -25.60
N THR A 488 33.67 13.33 -24.65
CA THR A 488 32.33 13.02 -24.13
C THR A 488 31.22 13.67 -24.97
N VAL A 489 30.20 12.88 -25.33
CA VAL A 489 28.92 13.35 -25.85
C VAL A 489 27.88 13.22 -24.74
N GLU A 490 27.37 14.36 -24.28
CA GLU A 490 26.30 14.43 -23.29
C GLU A 490 24.95 14.25 -23.96
N LEU A 491 24.15 13.29 -23.49
CA LEU A 491 22.80 13.02 -23.95
C LEU A 491 21.79 13.35 -22.85
N THR A 492 20.75 14.10 -23.20
CA THR A 492 19.56 14.25 -22.37
C THR A 492 18.56 13.18 -22.75
N VAL A 493 18.24 12.28 -21.81
CA VAL A 493 17.40 11.11 -22.07
C VAL A 493 16.00 11.31 -21.52
N SER A 494 14.99 10.97 -22.31
CA SER A 494 13.59 11.07 -21.93
C SER A 494 13.23 10.05 -20.86
N LEU A 495 12.51 10.52 -19.84
CA LEU A 495 11.78 9.72 -18.85
C LEU A 495 10.32 9.43 -19.30
N GLY A 496 9.95 9.83 -20.52
CA GLY A 496 8.61 9.74 -21.10
C GLY A 496 7.82 11.05 -21.00
N ALA A 497 6.50 10.97 -21.19
CA ALA A 497 5.59 12.11 -21.14
C ALA A 497 5.65 12.87 -19.81
N THR A 498 5.28 14.15 -19.84
CA THR A 498 5.16 14.95 -18.61
C THR A 498 4.08 14.35 -17.71
N LEU A 499 4.23 14.60 -16.41
CA LEU A 499 3.29 14.10 -15.44
C LEU A 499 2.06 15.01 -15.35
N SER A 500 0.92 14.41 -15.07
CA SER A 500 -0.35 15.08 -14.81
C SER A 500 -0.94 14.56 -13.50
N PRO A 501 -1.49 15.43 -12.64
CA PRO A 501 -2.14 14.99 -11.42
C PRO A 501 -3.37 14.13 -11.75
N LEU A 502 -3.54 13.03 -11.04
CA LEU A 502 -4.73 12.20 -11.20
C LEU A 502 -5.93 12.84 -10.47
N PRO A 503 -7.00 13.24 -11.18
CA PRO A 503 -8.19 13.77 -10.52
C PRO A 503 -8.93 12.67 -9.75
N THR A 504 -9.60 13.06 -8.65
CA THR A 504 -10.43 12.13 -7.88
C THR A 504 -11.75 11.90 -8.60
N VAL A 505 -11.90 10.72 -9.19
CA VAL A 505 -13.11 10.35 -9.96
C VAL A 505 -14.02 9.35 -9.26
N ALA A 506 -13.61 8.80 -8.11
CA ALA A 506 -14.43 7.88 -7.33
C ALA A 506 -15.68 8.59 -6.80
N GLY A 507 -16.84 7.96 -6.95
CA GLY A 507 -18.15 8.49 -6.58
C GLY A 507 -18.79 9.43 -7.60
N LEU A 508 -18.05 9.86 -8.63
CA LEU A 508 -18.62 10.69 -9.70
C LEU A 508 -19.41 9.84 -10.70
N PRO A 509 -20.42 10.41 -11.37
CA PRO A 509 -21.05 9.79 -12.54
C PRO A 509 -20.01 9.46 -13.62
N GLU A 510 -20.16 8.31 -14.31
CA GLU A 510 -19.22 7.86 -15.35
C GLU A 510 -18.89 8.95 -16.40
N ALA A 511 -19.91 9.69 -16.85
CA ALA A 511 -19.75 10.75 -17.84
C ALA A 511 -18.91 11.94 -17.33
N GLU A 512 -19.07 12.30 -16.06
CA GLU A 512 -18.33 13.39 -15.43
C GLU A 512 -16.89 12.97 -15.14
N ALA A 513 -16.70 11.74 -14.64
CA ALA A 513 -15.39 11.13 -14.45
C ALA A 513 -14.57 11.09 -15.75
N ARG A 514 -15.17 10.68 -16.88
CA ARG A 514 -14.50 10.69 -18.19
C ARG A 514 -14.04 12.11 -18.56
N THR A 515 -14.92 13.10 -18.41
CA THR A 515 -14.59 14.49 -18.74
C THR A 515 -13.42 15.02 -17.91
N GLN A 516 -13.39 14.69 -16.62
CA GLN A 516 -12.28 15.10 -15.74
C GLN A 516 -10.96 14.42 -16.09
N LEU A 517 -10.98 13.13 -16.44
CA LEU A 517 -9.79 12.40 -16.87
C LEU A 517 -9.22 12.96 -18.18
N GLU A 518 -10.09 13.25 -19.15
CA GLU A 518 -9.69 13.85 -20.42
C GLU A 518 -9.12 15.26 -20.22
N ALA A 519 -9.71 16.08 -19.33
CA ALA A 519 -9.19 17.39 -18.98
C ALA A 519 -7.80 17.32 -18.30
N ALA A 520 -7.52 16.23 -17.57
CA ALA A 520 -6.21 15.94 -17.01
C ALA A 520 -5.22 15.35 -18.03
N GLY A 521 -5.60 15.22 -19.31
CA GLY A 521 -4.74 14.64 -20.35
C GLY A 521 -4.55 13.13 -20.20
N LEU A 522 -5.54 12.44 -19.60
CA LEU A 522 -5.58 10.98 -19.41
C LEU A 522 -6.63 10.39 -20.34
N ALA A 523 -6.48 9.11 -20.68
CA ALA A 523 -7.41 8.39 -21.55
C ALA A 523 -8.25 7.39 -20.74
N VAL A 524 -9.50 7.19 -21.14
CA VAL A 524 -10.37 6.16 -20.55
C VAL A 524 -10.26 4.89 -21.38
N GLY A 525 -9.93 3.78 -20.71
CA GLY A 525 -9.83 2.43 -21.26
C GLY A 525 -11.15 1.68 -21.20
N SER A 526 -11.10 0.46 -20.65
CA SER A 526 -12.27 -0.40 -20.49
C SER A 526 -13.12 0.00 -19.29
N VAL A 527 -14.44 -0.21 -19.42
CA VAL A 527 -15.41 0.03 -18.34
C VAL A 527 -15.96 -1.31 -17.87
N THR A 528 -15.71 -1.65 -16.62
CA THR A 528 -16.27 -2.85 -15.97
C THR A 528 -17.41 -2.44 -15.05
N ARG A 529 -18.47 -3.25 -15.00
CA ARG A 529 -19.63 -3.01 -14.15
C ARG A 529 -19.75 -4.08 -13.08
N SER A 530 -20.01 -3.67 -11.85
CA SER A 530 -20.18 -4.58 -10.71
C SER A 530 -21.18 -4.02 -9.69
N LEU A 531 -21.76 -4.92 -8.90
CA LEU A 531 -22.63 -4.53 -7.79
C LEU A 531 -21.79 -3.96 -6.64
N ASN A 532 -22.21 -2.84 -6.07
CA ASN A 532 -21.54 -2.20 -4.95
C ASN A 532 -22.57 -1.63 -3.97
N GLU A 533 -22.44 -1.98 -2.69
CA GLU A 533 -23.38 -1.59 -1.64
C GLU A 533 -23.24 -0.12 -1.19
N ASP A 534 -22.10 0.51 -1.47
CA ASP A 534 -21.74 1.84 -0.98
C ASP A 534 -21.76 2.90 -2.09
N VAL A 535 -21.68 2.48 -3.37
CA VAL A 535 -21.60 3.38 -4.53
C VAL A 535 -22.91 3.37 -5.31
N ALA A 536 -23.46 4.56 -5.56
CA ALA A 536 -24.68 4.74 -6.33
C ALA A 536 -24.56 4.15 -7.75
N LYS A 537 -25.70 3.72 -8.30
CA LYS A 537 -25.76 3.22 -9.68
C LYS A 537 -25.21 4.25 -10.66
N ASP A 538 -24.44 3.78 -11.63
CA ASP A 538 -23.76 4.53 -12.70
C ASP A 538 -22.65 5.50 -12.21
N ALA A 539 -22.26 5.40 -10.94
CA ALA A 539 -21.10 6.10 -10.40
C ALA A 539 -19.84 5.23 -10.42
N VAL A 540 -18.68 5.86 -10.58
CA VAL A 540 -17.38 5.21 -10.63
C VAL A 540 -16.99 4.72 -9.23
N ILE A 541 -16.71 3.43 -9.11
CA ILE A 541 -16.14 2.79 -7.92
C ILE A 541 -14.65 3.10 -7.84
N SER A 542 -13.93 2.88 -8.94
CA SER A 542 -12.47 3.08 -9.01
C SER A 542 -12.01 3.32 -10.44
N ALA A 543 -10.86 3.98 -10.57
CA ALA A 543 -10.11 4.10 -11.82
C ALA A 543 -8.73 3.46 -11.61
N THR A 544 -8.34 2.56 -12.52
CA THR A 544 -7.12 1.75 -12.40
C THR A 544 -6.35 1.76 -13.71
N SER A 545 -5.03 1.89 -13.66
CA SER A 545 -4.16 1.65 -14.81
C SER A 545 -4.01 0.13 -15.02
N ALA A 546 -4.73 -0.45 -15.99
CA ALA A 546 -4.73 -1.87 -16.38
C ALA A 546 -5.34 -2.88 -15.37
N PRO A 547 -5.86 -4.04 -15.85
CA PRO A 547 -6.53 -5.04 -15.00
C PRO A 547 -5.55 -5.66 -13.99
N GLY A 548 -5.85 -5.52 -12.69
CA GLY A 548 -5.11 -6.19 -11.60
C GLY A 548 -4.14 -5.32 -10.80
N GLN A 549 -4.03 -4.02 -11.10
CA GLN A 549 -3.36 -3.05 -10.21
C GLN A 549 -4.36 -2.42 -9.22
N GLU A 550 -3.91 -2.01 -8.03
CA GLU A 550 -4.78 -1.31 -7.06
C GLU A 550 -5.33 0.00 -7.69
N PRO A 551 -6.54 0.45 -7.28
CA PRO A 551 -7.05 1.77 -7.66
C PRO A 551 -5.98 2.82 -7.44
N VAL A 552 -5.75 3.68 -8.43
CA VAL A 552 -4.76 4.76 -8.26
C VAL A 552 -5.39 5.77 -7.32
N ASN A 553 -5.08 5.64 -6.02
CA ASN A 553 -5.63 6.49 -4.98
C ASN A 553 -5.14 7.94 -5.19
N ALA A 554 -5.99 8.77 -5.78
CA ALA A 554 -6.23 10.23 -5.62
C ALA A 554 -5.11 11.24 -5.28
N GLN A 555 -3.81 10.90 -5.19
CA GLN A 555 -2.72 11.85 -4.88
C GLN A 555 -1.45 11.65 -5.72
N GLY A 556 -1.48 10.75 -6.70
CA GLY A 556 -0.35 10.48 -7.58
C GLY A 556 -0.33 11.36 -8.83
N GLU A 557 0.87 11.65 -9.30
CA GLU A 557 1.09 12.19 -10.64
C GLU A 557 1.34 11.02 -11.62
N VAL A 558 0.61 10.97 -12.73
CA VAL A 558 0.73 9.93 -13.76
C VAL A 558 1.16 10.54 -15.09
N PRO A 559 1.92 9.84 -15.95
CA PRO A 559 2.27 10.35 -17.27
C PRO A 559 1.02 10.70 -18.08
N LYS A 560 1.03 11.85 -18.77
CA LYS A 560 -0.03 12.20 -19.73
C LYS A 560 -0.18 11.10 -20.78
N GLY A 561 -1.42 10.84 -21.18
CA GLY A 561 -1.79 9.77 -22.10
C GLY A 561 -1.92 8.39 -21.44
N THR A 562 -1.76 8.28 -20.13
CA THR A 562 -2.05 7.02 -19.40
C THR A 562 -3.52 6.65 -19.59
N VAL A 563 -3.76 5.36 -19.88
CA VAL A 563 -5.09 4.79 -20.06
C VAL A 563 -5.58 4.22 -18.72
N LEU A 564 -6.75 4.64 -18.27
CA LEU A 564 -7.38 4.18 -17.03
C LEU A 564 -8.66 3.39 -17.32
N ASP A 565 -8.72 2.17 -16.80
CA ASP A 565 -9.93 1.37 -16.75
C ASP A 565 -10.83 1.85 -15.61
N LEU A 566 -12.13 1.94 -15.86
CA LEU A 566 -13.12 2.36 -14.86
C LEU A 566 -13.92 1.16 -14.37
N ALA A 567 -14.07 1.03 -13.05
CA ALA A 567 -15.10 0.20 -12.45
C ALA A 567 -16.30 1.08 -12.12
N VAL A 568 -17.48 0.75 -12.63
CA VAL A 568 -18.74 1.49 -12.45
C VAL A 568 -19.73 0.64 -11.67
N SER A 569 -20.41 1.25 -10.72
CA SER A 569 -21.40 0.57 -9.90
C SER A 569 -22.70 0.36 -10.65
N ASP A 570 -23.23 -0.86 -10.67
CA ASP A 570 -24.63 -1.12 -11.04
C ASP A 570 -25.61 -0.87 -9.86
N GLY A 571 -25.08 -0.43 -8.72
CA GLY A 571 -25.79 -0.15 -7.48
C GLY A 571 -25.74 -1.32 -6.48
N PRO A 572 -26.43 -1.18 -5.33
CA PRO A 572 -26.53 -2.23 -4.32
C PRO A 572 -27.18 -3.50 -4.87
N ALA A 573 -26.84 -4.65 -4.28
CA ALA A 573 -27.46 -5.90 -4.70
C ALA A 573 -28.99 -5.87 -4.43
N PRO A 574 -29.81 -6.42 -5.33
CA PRO A 574 -31.25 -6.50 -5.11
C PRO A 574 -31.57 -7.29 -3.83
N ARG A 575 -32.67 -6.93 -3.18
CA ARG A 575 -33.19 -7.58 -1.97
C ARG A 575 -34.37 -8.44 -2.35
N VAL A 576 -34.46 -9.61 -1.75
CA VAL A 576 -35.55 -10.56 -1.99
C VAL A 576 -36.65 -10.31 -0.98
N VAL A 577 -37.91 -10.25 -1.45
CA VAL A 577 -39.07 -10.13 -0.58
C VAL A 577 -39.19 -11.39 0.30
N PRO A 578 -39.17 -11.26 1.64
CA PRO A 578 -39.27 -12.41 2.54
C PRO A 578 -40.59 -13.17 2.40
N GLU A 579 -40.53 -14.48 2.66
CA GLU A 579 -41.73 -15.30 2.84
C GLU A 579 -42.41 -15.00 4.18
N GLY A 580 -43.70 -15.35 4.30
CA GLY A 580 -44.44 -15.24 5.55
C GLY A 580 -44.87 -13.83 5.96
N LEU A 581 -44.77 -12.83 5.07
CA LEU A 581 -45.28 -11.48 5.36
C LEU A 581 -46.80 -11.48 5.56
N VAL A 582 -47.55 -12.16 4.69
CA VAL A 582 -49.00 -12.34 4.84
C VAL A 582 -49.28 -13.34 5.96
N GLY A 583 -50.16 -12.99 6.89
CA GLY A 583 -50.47 -13.77 8.08
C GLY A 583 -49.59 -13.46 9.30
N SER A 584 -48.58 -12.59 9.17
CA SER A 584 -47.77 -12.10 10.29
C SER A 584 -48.35 -10.81 10.89
N THR A 585 -47.90 -10.42 12.08
CA THR A 585 -48.23 -9.12 12.66
C THR A 585 -47.45 -7.99 11.97
N VAL A 586 -47.94 -6.75 12.03
CA VAL A 586 -47.23 -5.58 11.47
C VAL A 586 -45.79 -5.49 11.97
N ASP A 587 -45.56 -5.73 13.26
CA ASP A 587 -44.22 -5.65 13.86
C ASP A 587 -43.30 -6.74 13.33
N GLN A 588 -43.82 -7.96 13.14
CA GLN A 588 -43.07 -9.07 12.54
C GLN A 588 -42.74 -8.79 11.08
N ALA A 589 -43.69 -8.29 10.29
CA ALA A 589 -43.47 -7.93 8.89
C ALA A 589 -42.44 -6.80 8.76
N ARG A 590 -42.52 -5.76 9.61
CA ARG A 590 -41.54 -4.67 9.66
C ARG A 590 -40.15 -5.18 10.03
N ALA A 591 -40.04 -6.06 11.02
CA ALA A 591 -38.77 -6.65 11.42
C ALA A 591 -38.18 -7.53 10.31
N ALA A 592 -38.99 -8.34 9.64
CA ALA A 592 -38.57 -9.20 8.53
C ALA A 592 -38.07 -8.37 7.33
N LEU A 593 -38.75 -7.27 6.99
CA LEU A 593 -38.34 -6.36 5.93
C LEU A 593 -37.08 -5.57 6.30
N ALA A 594 -36.98 -5.08 7.54
CA ALA A 594 -35.78 -4.39 8.02
C ALA A 594 -34.54 -5.29 7.99
N ALA A 595 -34.68 -6.59 8.31
CA ALA A 595 -33.58 -7.55 8.27
C ALA A 595 -32.99 -7.72 6.85
N VAL A 596 -33.80 -7.53 5.81
CA VAL A 596 -33.37 -7.55 4.41
C VAL A 596 -33.20 -6.14 3.81
N GLN A 597 -33.20 -5.09 4.65
CA GLN A 597 -33.04 -3.68 4.26
C GLN A 597 -34.10 -3.20 3.25
N LEU A 598 -35.35 -3.62 3.48
CA LEU A 598 -36.55 -3.16 2.79
C LEU A 598 -37.44 -2.35 3.73
N GLU A 599 -38.27 -1.49 3.15
CA GLU A 599 -39.18 -0.62 3.91
C GLU A 599 -40.61 -1.12 3.82
N ALA A 600 -41.42 -0.79 4.83
CA ALA A 600 -42.83 -1.19 4.92
C ALA A 600 -43.75 0.03 5.05
N ALA A 601 -44.58 0.25 4.04
CA ALA A 601 -45.75 1.12 4.09
C ALA A 601 -46.99 0.26 4.40
N VAL A 602 -47.74 0.61 5.44
CA VAL A 602 -48.91 -0.17 5.87
C VAL A 602 -50.18 0.62 5.59
N ASN A 603 -51.08 0.01 4.83
CA ASN A 603 -52.42 0.51 4.57
C ASN A 603 -53.43 -0.34 5.34
N GLU A 604 -54.54 0.27 5.75
CA GLU A 604 -55.51 -0.44 6.58
C GLU A 604 -56.72 -0.88 5.75
N GLU A 605 -57.05 -2.17 5.84
CA GLU A 605 -58.08 -2.83 5.04
C GLU A 605 -59.01 -3.66 5.95
N PHE A 606 -60.29 -3.81 5.55
CA PHE A 606 -61.24 -4.66 6.28
C PHE A 606 -61.09 -6.12 5.86
N SER A 607 -61.16 -7.04 6.82
CA SER A 607 -61.09 -8.48 6.58
C SER A 607 -62.06 -9.23 7.47
N GLU A 608 -62.88 -10.08 6.87
CA GLU A 608 -63.84 -10.93 7.59
C GLU A 608 -63.15 -12.11 8.30
N THR A 609 -61.96 -12.50 7.85
CA THR A 609 -61.27 -13.72 8.28
C THR A 609 -60.01 -13.47 9.11
N ALA A 610 -59.35 -12.32 8.93
CA ALA A 610 -58.10 -12.01 9.61
C ALA A 610 -58.33 -11.11 10.83
N PRO A 611 -57.74 -11.43 12.01
CA PRO A 611 -57.82 -10.57 13.18
C PRO A 611 -57.20 -9.18 12.93
N PRO A 612 -57.64 -8.13 13.65
CA PRO A 612 -57.02 -6.81 13.57
C PRO A 612 -55.50 -6.85 13.87
N GLY A 613 -54.71 -6.09 13.12
CA GLY A 613 -53.25 -5.99 13.30
C GLY A 613 -52.41 -7.01 12.52
N TYR A 614 -53.05 -7.91 11.77
CA TYR A 614 -52.39 -8.89 10.91
C TYR A 614 -52.32 -8.41 9.45
N ILE A 615 -51.22 -8.72 8.77
CA ILE A 615 -51.05 -8.43 7.34
C ILE A 615 -51.85 -9.43 6.50
N ILE A 616 -52.67 -8.92 5.58
CA ILE A 616 -53.55 -9.70 4.70
C ILE A 616 -53.15 -9.64 3.23
N SER A 617 -52.38 -8.63 2.83
CA SER A 617 -51.96 -8.45 1.43
C SER A 617 -50.60 -7.76 1.35
N SER A 618 -49.89 -7.97 0.24
CA SER A 618 -48.63 -7.34 -0.11
C SER A 618 -48.64 -7.00 -1.60
N ASN A 619 -48.07 -5.86 -2.00
CA ASN A 619 -47.97 -5.47 -3.41
C ASN A 619 -46.97 -6.31 -4.22
N LYS A 620 -46.09 -7.06 -3.56
CA LYS A 620 -45.10 -7.95 -4.18
C LYS A 620 -45.18 -9.34 -3.58
N GLU A 621 -45.03 -10.34 -4.45
CA GLU A 621 -45.00 -11.75 -4.06
C GLU A 621 -43.67 -12.08 -3.36
N PRO A 622 -43.68 -13.00 -2.38
CA PRO A 622 -42.46 -13.54 -1.80
C PRO A 622 -41.51 -14.08 -2.87
N GLY A 623 -40.20 -13.92 -2.66
CA GLY A 623 -39.18 -14.34 -3.64
C GLY A 623 -38.94 -13.33 -4.77
N THR A 624 -39.74 -12.27 -4.89
CA THR A 624 -39.50 -11.21 -5.88
C THR A 624 -38.25 -10.40 -5.52
N GLU A 625 -37.38 -10.15 -6.49
CA GLU A 625 -36.25 -9.23 -6.33
C GLU A 625 -36.69 -7.77 -6.49
N VAL A 626 -36.32 -6.94 -5.53
CA VAL A 626 -36.60 -5.51 -5.51
C VAL A 626 -35.33 -4.71 -5.16
N PRO A 627 -35.22 -3.43 -5.55
CA PRO A 627 -34.09 -2.60 -5.16
C PRO A 627 -33.95 -2.48 -3.63
N ARG A 628 -32.73 -2.27 -3.14
CA ARG A 628 -32.48 -1.94 -1.73
C ARG A 628 -33.29 -0.70 -1.33
N GLY A 629 -33.90 -0.73 -0.15
CA GLY A 629 -34.75 0.35 0.35
C GLY A 629 -36.11 0.47 -0.37
N TYR A 630 -36.48 -0.49 -1.22
CA TYR A 630 -37.81 -0.49 -1.83
C TYR A 630 -38.90 -0.58 -0.75
N THR A 631 -39.89 0.28 -0.86
CA THR A 631 -41.03 0.33 0.07
C THR A 631 -42.13 -0.63 -0.39
N LEU A 632 -42.32 -1.74 0.34
CA LEU A 632 -43.44 -2.64 0.14
C LEU A 632 -44.71 -2.04 0.75
N THR A 633 -45.82 -2.15 0.01
CA THR A 633 -47.14 -1.75 0.51
C THR A 633 -47.85 -3.00 1.03
N LEU A 634 -48.13 -3.01 2.33
CA LEU A 634 -48.79 -4.11 3.04
C LEU A 634 -50.19 -3.70 3.48
N GLY A 635 -51.20 -4.53 3.24
CA GLY A 635 -52.54 -4.34 3.77
C GLY A 635 -52.65 -4.98 5.16
N MET A 636 -52.98 -4.20 6.19
CA MET A 636 -53.24 -4.64 7.55
C MET A 636 -54.75 -4.74 7.79
N SER A 637 -55.20 -5.85 8.37
CA SER A 637 -56.58 -6.02 8.79
C SER A 637 -56.95 -5.06 9.94
N LYS A 638 -58.08 -4.37 9.80
CA LYS A 638 -58.82 -3.71 10.90
C LYS A 638 -59.89 -4.59 11.54
N GLY A 639 -60.02 -5.83 11.06
CA GLY A 639 -61.15 -6.72 11.36
C GLY A 639 -62.31 -6.57 10.36
N PRO A 640 -63.45 -7.22 10.66
CA PRO A 640 -64.62 -7.23 9.78
C PRO A 640 -65.18 -5.83 9.54
N GLN A 641 -65.82 -5.61 8.39
CA GLN A 641 -66.44 -4.32 8.11
C GLN A 641 -67.65 -4.12 9.04
N PRO A 642 -67.70 -3.03 9.84
CA PRO A 642 -68.84 -2.76 10.69
C PRO A 642 -70.09 -2.49 9.84
N ILE A 643 -71.24 -2.97 10.32
CA ILE A 643 -72.53 -2.84 9.66
C ILE A 643 -73.34 -1.78 10.40
N ALA A 644 -74.01 -0.90 9.64
CA ALA A 644 -74.97 0.05 10.21
C ALA A 644 -76.26 -0.68 10.61
N VAL A 645 -76.73 -0.48 11.84
CA VAL A 645 -78.03 -1.01 12.26
C VAL A 645 -79.12 -0.38 11.38
N PRO A 646 -79.87 -1.16 10.58
CA PRO A 646 -80.90 -0.63 9.69
C PRO A 646 -82.08 -0.07 10.48
N ASP A 647 -82.77 0.91 9.90
CA ASP A 647 -84.03 1.40 10.46
C ASP A 647 -85.18 0.43 10.17
N VAL A 648 -85.52 -0.38 11.17
CA VAL A 648 -86.58 -1.40 11.11
C VAL A 648 -87.89 -0.95 11.76
N ARG A 649 -88.04 0.35 12.09
CA ARG A 649 -89.24 0.90 12.76
C ARG A 649 -90.54 0.77 11.95
N THR A 650 -90.43 0.46 10.65
CA THR A 650 -91.58 0.24 9.76
C THR A 650 -92.06 -1.21 9.72
N LEU A 651 -91.38 -2.13 10.42
CA LEU A 651 -91.62 -3.58 10.37
C LEU A 651 -92.15 -4.13 11.69
N SER A 652 -92.73 -5.35 11.65
CA SER A 652 -93.07 -6.09 12.87
C SER A 652 -91.80 -6.63 13.55
N GLY A 653 -91.86 -6.91 14.86
CA GLY A 653 -90.73 -7.50 15.60
C GLY A 653 -90.14 -8.76 14.94
N SER A 654 -90.98 -9.64 14.40
CA SER A 654 -90.54 -10.84 13.67
C SER A 654 -89.89 -10.55 12.30
N GLN A 655 -90.40 -9.57 11.56
CA GLN A 655 -89.85 -9.15 10.27
C GLN A 655 -88.53 -8.39 10.45
N ALA A 656 -88.47 -7.52 11.47
CA ALA A 656 -87.26 -6.82 11.88
C ALA A 656 -86.16 -7.79 12.30
N ALA A 657 -86.49 -8.82 13.10
CA ALA A 657 -85.54 -9.85 13.49
C ALA A 657 -84.93 -10.58 12.27
N ALA A 658 -85.77 -11.03 11.33
CA ALA A 658 -85.31 -11.69 10.11
C ALA A 658 -84.42 -10.78 9.25
N GLN A 659 -84.74 -9.49 9.14
CA GLN A 659 -83.93 -8.53 8.39
C GLN A 659 -82.56 -8.27 9.05
N LEU A 660 -82.52 -8.14 10.38
CA LEU A 660 -81.29 -7.95 11.14
C LEU A 660 -80.39 -9.20 11.04
N GLU A 661 -80.97 -10.39 11.14
CA GLU A 661 -80.26 -11.67 10.98
C GLU A 661 -79.69 -11.84 9.57
N THR A 662 -80.44 -11.44 8.53
CA THR A 662 -79.98 -11.47 7.13
C THR A 662 -78.76 -10.57 6.91
N LEU A 663 -78.67 -9.47 7.68
CA LEU A 663 -77.54 -8.54 7.65
C LEU A 663 -76.37 -8.99 8.54
N GLY A 664 -76.43 -10.18 9.15
CA GLY A 664 -75.36 -10.72 9.99
C GLY A 664 -75.31 -10.11 11.40
N LEU A 665 -76.40 -9.51 11.88
CA LEU A 665 -76.59 -9.12 13.28
C LEU A 665 -77.32 -10.26 14.01
N THR A 666 -77.14 -10.40 15.31
CA THR A 666 -77.89 -11.39 16.11
C THR A 666 -79.03 -10.70 16.85
N VAL A 667 -80.14 -11.38 17.11
CA VAL A 667 -81.27 -10.79 17.86
C VAL A 667 -81.26 -11.34 19.28
N SER A 668 -81.00 -10.48 20.28
CA SER A 668 -80.95 -10.89 21.69
C SER A 668 -82.32 -11.12 22.31
N GLY A 669 -83.37 -10.52 21.74
CA GLY A 669 -84.74 -10.67 22.20
C GLY A 669 -85.67 -9.57 21.66
N ILE A 670 -86.97 -9.88 21.65
CA ILE A 670 -88.05 -8.95 21.31
C ILE A 670 -88.83 -8.63 22.58
N GLU A 671 -88.75 -7.38 23.06
CA GLU A 671 -89.54 -6.89 24.18
C GLU A 671 -90.90 -6.36 23.65
N GLY A 672 -91.96 -7.14 23.87
CA GLY A 672 -93.33 -6.89 23.39
C GLY A 672 -93.85 -7.99 22.43
N PRO A 673 -95.05 -7.85 21.85
CA PRO A 673 -95.60 -8.86 20.94
C PRO A 673 -94.77 -8.93 19.63
N PRO A 674 -94.38 -10.13 19.16
CA PRO A 674 -93.61 -10.28 17.91
C PRO A 674 -94.31 -9.73 16.65
N SER A 675 -95.64 -9.58 16.70
CA SER A 675 -96.46 -8.96 15.66
C SER A 675 -96.54 -7.43 15.76
N GLY A 676 -96.08 -6.84 16.86
CA GLY A 676 -96.10 -5.39 17.10
C GLY A 676 -95.07 -4.65 16.26
N LEU A 677 -95.37 -3.38 15.93
CA LEU A 677 -94.47 -2.50 15.19
C LEU A 677 -93.26 -2.14 16.06
N VAL A 678 -92.06 -2.16 15.48
CA VAL A 678 -90.83 -1.78 16.18
C VAL A 678 -90.83 -0.29 16.54
N LEU A 679 -90.63 0.02 17.82
CA LEU A 679 -90.47 1.38 18.33
C LEU A 679 -89.02 1.83 18.27
N GLN A 680 -88.12 0.95 18.72
CA GLN A 680 -86.71 1.24 18.86
C GLN A 680 -85.90 -0.06 18.82
N THR A 681 -84.65 0.04 18.42
CA THR A 681 -83.62 -0.97 18.60
C THR A 681 -82.53 -0.46 19.53
N ASP A 682 -81.88 -1.39 20.23
CA ASP A 682 -80.65 -1.14 20.96
C ASP A 682 -79.63 -2.17 20.47
N PRO A 683 -78.58 -1.78 19.72
CA PRO A 683 -78.14 -0.41 19.39
C PRO A 683 -79.09 0.36 18.45
N ILE A 684 -78.98 1.70 18.38
CA ILE A 684 -79.94 2.55 17.66
C ILE A 684 -79.75 2.48 16.13
N PRO A 685 -80.80 2.74 15.32
CA PRO A 685 -80.65 2.77 13.86
C PRO A 685 -79.60 3.79 13.40
N GLY A 686 -78.74 3.37 12.47
CA GLY A 686 -77.61 4.14 11.95
C GLY A 686 -76.30 3.96 12.72
N GLU A 687 -76.31 3.29 13.88
CA GLU A 687 -75.11 2.99 14.64
C GLU A 687 -74.27 1.91 13.94
N LEU A 688 -72.95 2.12 13.83
CA LEU A 688 -72.01 1.18 13.23
C LEU A 688 -71.57 0.17 14.29
N VAL A 689 -71.97 -1.09 14.10
CA VAL A 689 -71.68 -2.17 15.04
C VAL A 689 -70.90 -3.29 14.36
N PRO A 690 -70.06 -4.04 15.10
CA PRO A 690 -69.44 -5.25 14.58
C PRO A 690 -70.47 -6.25 14.05
N ARG A 691 -70.07 -7.07 13.08
CA ARG A 691 -70.86 -8.24 12.67
C ARG A 691 -71.09 -9.17 13.86
N GLY A 692 -72.29 -9.74 13.96
CA GLY A 692 -72.70 -10.62 15.05
C GLY A 692 -73.17 -9.89 16.32
N THR A 693 -73.12 -8.55 16.37
CA THR A 693 -73.65 -7.78 17.51
C THR A 693 -75.11 -8.11 17.76
N ALA A 694 -75.44 -8.29 19.04
CA ALA A 694 -76.78 -8.63 19.47
C ALA A 694 -77.65 -7.37 19.57
N VAL A 695 -78.66 -7.28 18.71
CA VAL A 695 -79.65 -6.20 18.67
C VAL A 695 -80.87 -6.61 19.48
N ARG A 696 -81.31 -5.73 20.37
CA ARG A 696 -82.57 -5.87 21.10
C ARG A 696 -83.65 -5.06 20.39
N ILE A 697 -84.84 -5.64 20.25
CA ILE A 697 -85.96 -5.03 19.53
C ILE A 697 -87.07 -4.69 20.54
N PHE A 698 -87.52 -3.45 20.57
CA PHE A 698 -88.64 -3.01 21.40
C PHE A 698 -89.86 -2.76 20.50
N THR A 699 -90.98 -3.40 20.80
CA THR A 699 -92.22 -3.32 19.99
C THR A 699 -93.36 -2.67 20.75
N LYS A 700 -94.29 -2.05 20.01
CA LYS A 700 -95.51 -1.50 20.59
C LYS A 700 -96.44 -2.64 21.04
N LYS A 701 -96.94 -2.56 22.28
CA LYS A 701 -97.93 -3.48 22.84
C LYS A 701 -99.23 -3.53 22.04
#